data_AF-A0AAN6GDI9-F1
#
_entry.id   AF-A0AAN6GDI9-F1
#
_cell.length_a   1.000
_cell.length_b   1.000
_cell.length_c   1.000
_cell.angle_alpha   90.00
_cell.angle_beta   90.00
_cell.angle_gamma   90.00
#
_symmetry.space_group_name_H-M   'P 1'
#
loop_
_entity.id
_entity.type
_entity.pdbx_description
1 polymer ?
#
loop_
_entity_poly.entity_id
_entity_poly.type
_entity_poly.pdbx_seq_one_letter_code
_entity_poly.pdbx_strand_id
1 'polypeptide(L)'
;MIFSRSLPVGPTLVALAAFARVATVAAANPLDLGTPANETVDLSFAIESGNYVNYIHRTSLGSHTLLLTSPQAAANGTQPRFLYATPADNSGAVSYFTDGINGTDTSPLSITLLNDTLRTALGPNELVGLTGNLSLSKNASLSLSIVGSVRAVRDYVEGGGVMHPIFNFTVTQLDSSVVWFSRRWLNESTVTLANGTAAQKQFGMELRFEALNGTTFEVAPGVNGTNGTLTQPTVRIVAPAGSNATLGFSVATNATQFGLLSADEVFRQTAADESMDAARDQMRFLTQAEKFMAGSWRFLTYFGRDTLFTLKLLTGNRFLSPVAVETVLSAALERINITDGRVAHEETLGDYTTFVNGGNGHPELGNSIFLDYKMQDTHFLLVPQLATYLLDFNGTSSVDGSNATAPTLSGANETTTLPDFNTTATNSSIFALSFLNRTSTLQNATTYMQLLEANINYILNITAPFVQNQTYANLVANEAGIPVGNWRDSNQGLGYGDRAYDVNVAHIPAALYAIADLADAGIVLNATLANSTRSAAQLWEAQAPGFFLVSVNETDASARLNDFINQTQLDQSLLYGKGSLNGTAGDASSPSTTPGQNRTFFALSLKDDGTPVETIHSDLGFALVFQRNISRTTMEAATDLLAPFPAGLATNVGLLCANPAYDANRTDIETFSRMAYHGTVVWQFNAAIFALGLARVKAVCAGEADALLQARMVRAEWCDDEALMQRVDAAETMLWNGVNGAPSERYTEVHSWTWANETGKFEVTPLSAFPGATEADALQLWSFGFLGLTDPTTNSTSASSNATAPVS
;
A
#
# COMPACT_ATOMS: atom_id res chain seq x y z
N MET A 1 20.89 37.07 61.56
CA MET A 1 21.16 37.91 60.37
C MET A 1 20.78 37.05 59.17
N ILE A 2 19.51 36.98 58.72
CA ILE A 2 18.75 37.94 57.85
C ILE A 2 19.63 38.45 56.69
N PHE A 3 19.34 38.29 55.39
CA PHE A 3 18.13 38.54 54.56
C PHE A 3 18.25 37.82 53.18
N SER A 4 17.19 37.17 52.65
CA SER A 4 16.37 37.52 51.45
C SER A 4 17.05 37.43 50.06
N ARG A 5 16.41 37.10 48.91
CA ARG A 5 15.03 36.83 48.49
C ARG A 5 15.07 36.33 47.02
N SER A 6 14.18 35.39 46.67
CA SER A 6 13.42 35.22 45.41
C SER A 6 14.09 35.22 44.02
N LEU A 7 13.86 34.16 43.24
CA LEU A 7 13.42 34.14 41.82
C LEU A 7 12.67 32.81 41.54
N PRO A 8 11.79 32.72 40.52
CA PRO A 8 10.44 32.17 40.63
C PRO A 8 10.25 30.78 40.03
N VAL A 9 9.25 30.08 40.55
CA VAL A 9 8.72 28.79 40.09
C VAL A 9 7.58 29.03 39.10
N GLY A 10 7.58 28.30 37.98
CA GLY A 10 6.39 28.02 37.16
C GLY A 10 6.71 27.67 35.70
N PRO A 11 5.88 26.87 34.99
CA PRO A 11 5.01 25.79 35.43
C PRO A 11 5.38 24.46 34.75
N THR A 12 5.61 23.40 35.55
CA THR A 12 5.63 22.01 35.05
C THR A 12 4.25 21.42 35.33
N LEU A 13 3.40 21.34 34.31
CA LEU A 13 2.05 20.80 34.46
C LEU A 13 1.48 20.36 33.10
N VAL A 14 1.81 19.14 32.66
CA VAL A 14 0.92 18.28 31.85
C VAL A 14 1.22 16.81 32.18
N ALA A 15 0.14 16.07 32.42
CA ALA A 15 0.01 14.61 32.51
C ALA A 15 0.62 13.89 33.74
N LEU A 16 0.08 14.16 34.94
CA LEU A 16 -0.03 13.13 35.99
C LEU A 16 -1.23 13.40 36.91
N ALA A 17 -2.43 13.14 36.41
CA ALA A 17 -3.67 12.94 37.18
C ALA A 17 -4.69 12.32 36.20
N ALA A 18 -5.36 11.20 36.44
CA ALA A 18 -5.77 10.59 37.70
C ALA A 18 -5.94 9.07 37.53
N PHE A 19 -5.31 8.27 38.39
CA PHE A 19 -5.72 6.88 38.64
C PHE A 19 -5.58 6.58 40.13
N ALA A 20 -6.64 6.88 40.88
CA ALA A 20 -6.83 6.39 42.23
C ALA A 20 -8.32 6.27 42.52
N ARG A 21 -8.92 5.13 42.13
CA ARG A 21 -10.10 4.55 42.79
C ARG A 21 -10.06 3.03 42.66
N VAL A 22 -9.57 2.36 43.70
CA VAL A 22 -10.02 1.00 44.02
C VAL A 22 -11.42 1.17 44.60
N ALA A 23 -12.43 0.83 43.81
CA ALA A 23 -13.77 0.58 44.29
C ALA A 23 -14.11 -0.87 43.97
N THR A 24 -14.49 -1.62 45.00
CA THR A 24 -15.09 -2.95 44.88
C THR A 24 -16.37 -2.84 44.05
N VAL A 25 -16.35 -3.27 42.80
CA VAL A 25 -17.51 -3.32 41.90
C VAL A 25 -18.00 -4.76 41.78
N ALA A 26 -19.26 -4.97 42.12
CA ALA A 26 -19.98 -6.22 41.88
C ALA A 26 -20.15 -6.44 40.36
N ALA A 27 -19.88 -7.65 39.87
CA ALA A 27 -20.25 -8.22 38.56
C ALA A 27 -20.66 -7.23 37.44
N ALA A 28 -19.76 -6.33 37.04
CA ALA A 28 -19.92 -5.46 35.86
C ALA A 28 -18.98 -5.95 34.74
N ASN A 29 -19.46 -5.86 33.49
CA ASN A 29 -18.73 -6.28 32.28
C ASN A 29 -17.40 -5.51 32.16
N PRO A 30 -16.24 -6.20 32.09
CA PRO A 30 -14.95 -5.53 31.94
C PRO A 30 -14.84 -4.73 30.62
N LEU A 31 -15.48 -5.17 29.53
CA LEU A 31 -15.44 -4.43 28.26
C LEU A 31 -16.34 -3.17 28.22
N ASP A 32 -17.10 -2.93 29.29
CA ASP A 32 -18.06 -1.83 29.40
C ASP A 32 -17.59 -0.83 30.47
N LEU A 33 -16.40 -0.26 30.26
CA LEU A 33 -16.05 1.01 30.88
C LEU A 33 -16.51 2.06 29.88
N GLY A 34 -17.57 2.79 30.22
CA GLY A 34 -18.27 3.72 29.33
C GLY A 34 -17.36 4.70 28.58
N THR A 35 -17.94 5.38 27.59
CA THR A 35 -17.28 6.31 26.66
C THR A 35 -16.15 7.08 27.36
N PRO A 36 -14.89 7.02 26.86
CA PRO A 36 -13.80 7.76 27.48
C PRO A 36 -14.20 9.23 27.56
N ALA A 37 -14.20 9.80 28.76
CA ALA A 37 -14.79 11.13 29.02
C ALA A 37 -14.18 12.28 28.19
N ASN A 38 -13.03 12.04 27.52
CA ASN A 38 -12.29 12.97 26.68
C ASN A 38 -11.83 12.35 25.34
N GLU A 39 -12.53 11.34 24.81
CA GLU A 39 -12.20 10.77 23.49
C GLU A 39 -12.33 11.85 22.41
N THR A 40 -11.26 12.05 21.62
CA THR A 40 -11.29 12.93 20.46
C THR A 40 -11.32 12.08 19.20
N VAL A 41 -12.40 12.19 18.43
CA VAL A 41 -12.51 11.52 17.12
C VAL A 41 -11.76 12.37 16.10
N ASP A 42 -10.76 11.77 15.46
CA ASP A 42 -9.97 12.39 14.39
C ASP A 42 -10.60 12.12 13.01
N LEU A 43 -10.91 10.85 12.71
CA LEU A 43 -11.58 10.44 11.48
C LEU A 43 -12.74 9.49 11.78
N SER A 44 -13.88 9.70 11.13
CA SER A 44 -15.02 8.78 11.18
C SER A 44 -15.83 8.87 9.90
N PHE A 45 -15.71 7.87 9.03
CA PHE A 45 -16.42 7.83 7.75
C PHE A 45 -16.68 6.38 7.32
N ALA A 46 -17.53 6.20 6.31
CA ALA A 46 -17.81 4.90 5.70
C ALA A 46 -17.53 4.94 4.20
N ILE A 47 -17.05 3.84 3.64
CA ILE A 47 -16.79 3.69 2.20
C ILE A 47 -17.32 2.35 1.74
N GLU A 48 -18.04 2.34 0.63
CA GLU A 48 -18.36 1.09 -0.07
C GLU A 48 -17.21 0.72 -1.00
N SER A 49 -16.70 -0.50 -0.86
CA SER A 49 -15.67 -1.05 -1.74
C SER A 49 -15.99 -2.52 -2.01
N GLY A 50 -16.11 -2.87 -3.30
CA GLY A 50 -16.54 -4.19 -3.74
C GLY A 50 -17.87 -4.60 -3.09
N ASN A 51 -17.85 -5.73 -2.37
CA ASN A 51 -19.02 -6.31 -1.73
C ASN A 51 -19.27 -5.82 -0.30
N TYR A 52 -18.54 -4.80 0.17
CA TYR A 52 -18.47 -4.47 1.59
C TYR A 52 -18.60 -2.98 1.88
N VAL A 53 -19.14 -2.65 3.05
CA VAL A 53 -19.13 -1.33 3.66
C VAL A 53 -18.04 -1.31 4.72
N ASN A 54 -17.08 -0.39 4.58
CA ASN A 54 -15.93 -0.22 5.45
C ASN A 54 -16.12 1.05 6.28
N TYR A 55 -16.32 0.89 7.58
CA TYR A 55 -16.38 1.97 8.56
C TYR A 55 -14.98 2.19 9.13
N ILE A 56 -14.44 3.38 8.88
CA ILE A 56 -13.14 3.82 9.36
C ILE A 56 -13.35 4.69 10.59
N HIS A 57 -12.67 4.36 11.68
CA HIS A 57 -12.77 5.09 12.94
C HIS A 57 -11.39 5.27 13.55
N ARG A 58 -10.92 6.52 13.62
CA ARG A 58 -9.62 6.91 14.19
C ARG A 58 -9.84 7.94 15.28
N THR A 59 -9.30 7.67 16.46
CA THR A 59 -9.51 8.48 17.66
C THR A 59 -8.19 8.62 18.42
N SER A 60 -8.15 9.47 19.44
CA SER A 60 -6.98 9.59 20.32
C SER A 60 -6.55 8.27 21.00
N LEU A 61 -7.34 7.21 20.90
CA LEU A 61 -7.06 5.89 21.47
C LEU A 61 -6.59 4.86 20.44
N GLY A 62 -6.76 5.09 19.14
CA GLY A 62 -6.31 4.14 18.12
C GLY A 62 -7.01 4.30 16.78
N SER A 63 -6.60 3.45 15.84
CA SER A 63 -7.18 3.32 14.49
C SER A 63 -7.90 1.99 14.36
N HIS A 64 -9.12 2.02 13.83
CA HIS A 64 -9.97 0.85 13.72
C HIS A 64 -10.75 0.82 12.41
N THR A 65 -10.89 -0.38 11.85
CA THR A 65 -11.76 -0.68 10.71
C THR A 65 -12.83 -1.66 11.14
N LEU A 66 -14.08 -1.35 10.85
CA LEU A 66 -15.20 -2.30 10.86
C LEU A 66 -15.68 -2.51 9.42
N LEU A 67 -15.74 -3.75 8.98
CA LEU A 67 -16.22 -4.12 7.66
C LEU A 67 -17.46 -5.01 7.79
N LEU A 68 -18.52 -4.65 7.06
CA LEU A 68 -19.75 -5.44 6.94
C LEU A 68 -20.02 -5.77 5.47
N THR A 69 -20.55 -6.97 5.18
CA THR A 69 -21.09 -7.27 3.85
C THR A 69 -22.22 -6.29 3.52
N SER A 70 -22.16 -5.66 2.35
CA SER A 70 -23.19 -4.69 1.95
C SER A 70 -24.53 -5.39 1.73
N PRO A 71 -25.67 -4.73 2.00
CA PRO A 71 -26.99 -5.32 1.74
C PRO A 71 -27.17 -5.81 0.31
N GLN A 72 -26.59 -5.09 -0.66
CA GLN A 72 -26.62 -5.45 -2.07
C GLN A 72 -25.80 -6.73 -2.36
N ALA A 73 -24.59 -6.84 -1.78
CA ALA A 73 -23.78 -8.03 -1.95
C ALA A 73 -24.41 -9.26 -1.30
N ALA A 74 -25.02 -9.09 -0.12
CA ALA A 74 -25.79 -10.13 0.54
C ALA A 74 -27.00 -10.58 -0.30
N ALA A 75 -27.70 -9.64 -0.92
CA ALA A 75 -28.78 -9.94 -1.85
C ALA A 75 -28.31 -10.75 -3.08
N ASN A 76 -27.06 -10.56 -3.48
CA ASN A 76 -26.39 -11.28 -4.57
C ASN A 76 -25.69 -12.58 -4.12
N GLY A 77 -25.95 -13.05 -2.90
CA GLY A 77 -25.45 -14.34 -2.39
C GLY A 77 -24.08 -14.28 -1.72
N THR A 78 -23.50 -13.09 -1.50
CA THR A 78 -22.29 -12.95 -0.68
C THR A 78 -22.65 -13.23 0.78
N GLN A 79 -21.91 -14.12 1.44
CA GLN A 79 -22.18 -14.44 2.84
C GLN A 79 -22.01 -13.20 3.74
N PRO A 80 -22.99 -12.87 4.60
CA PRO A 80 -22.84 -11.77 5.55
C PRO A 80 -21.69 -12.03 6.53
N ARG A 81 -20.76 -11.08 6.63
CA ARG A 81 -19.65 -11.11 7.58
C ARG A 81 -19.52 -9.79 8.34
N PHE A 82 -19.08 -9.91 9.58
CA PHE A 82 -18.53 -8.84 10.41
C PHE A 82 -17.02 -9.03 10.45
N LEU A 83 -16.24 -7.99 10.19
CA LEU A 83 -14.79 -8.01 10.34
C LEU A 83 -14.33 -6.75 11.06
N TYR A 84 -13.48 -6.93 12.06
CA TYR A 84 -12.79 -5.87 12.76
C TYR A 84 -11.28 -6.01 12.54
N ALA A 85 -10.61 -4.89 12.34
CA ALA A 85 -9.15 -4.83 12.27
C ALA A 85 -8.62 -3.56 12.94
N THR A 86 -7.43 -3.67 13.53
CA THR A 86 -6.68 -2.55 14.08
C THR A 86 -5.18 -2.73 13.82
N PRO A 87 -4.43 -1.64 13.55
CA PRO A 87 -2.99 -1.71 13.36
C PRO A 87 -2.23 -2.28 14.55
N ALA A 88 -2.76 -2.12 15.77
CA ALA A 88 -2.13 -2.57 17.01
C ALA A 88 -1.83 -4.08 16.96
N ASP A 89 -0.53 -4.38 16.79
CA ASP A 89 0.00 -5.73 16.55
C ASP A 89 -0.70 -6.51 15.42
N ASN A 90 -1.24 -5.78 14.44
CA ASN A 90 -2.03 -6.31 13.32
C ASN A 90 -3.15 -7.25 13.80
N SER A 91 -3.94 -6.79 14.78
CA SER A 91 -5.00 -7.55 15.45
C SER A 91 -6.35 -7.40 14.75
N GLY A 92 -7.14 -8.46 14.69
CA GLY A 92 -8.43 -8.49 14.02
C GLY A 92 -9.27 -9.71 14.34
N ALA A 93 -10.56 -9.62 14.02
CA ALA A 93 -11.51 -10.70 14.18
C ALA A 93 -12.52 -10.69 13.04
N VAL A 94 -12.98 -11.86 12.63
CA VAL A 94 -14.07 -12.01 11.65
C VAL A 94 -15.14 -12.93 12.22
N SER A 95 -16.39 -12.67 11.85
CA SER A 95 -17.54 -13.50 12.18
C SER A 95 -18.49 -13.58 11.01
N TYR A 96 -18.83 -14.80 10.59
CA TYR A 96 -19.72 -15.08 9.47
C TYR A 96 -21.10 -15.46 9.97
N PHE A 97 -22.12 -14.92 9.32
CA PHE A 97 -23.51 -15.17 9.65
C PHE A 97 -24.19 -15.89 8.49
N THR A 98 -25.11 -16.79 8.83
CA THR A 98 -25.97 -17.47 7.87
C THR A 98 -27.42 -17.30 8.27
N ASP A 99 -28.30 -17.54 7.32
CA ASP A 99 -29.74 -17.60 7.58
C ASP A 99 -30.05 -18.60 8.71
N GLY A 100 -30.93 -18.22 9.62
CA GLY A 100 -31.47 -19.13 10.62
C GLY A 100 -32.37 -20.17 9.96
N ILE A 101 -31.98 -21.45 10.01
CA ILE A 101 -32.50 -22.59 9.21
C ILE A 101 -34.03 -22.86 9.31
N ASN A 102 -34.79 -22.17 10.17
CA ASN A 102 -36.17 -22.55 10.51
C ASN A 102 -37.27 -21.52 10.10
N GLY A 103 -37.07 -20.73 9.05
CA GLY A 103 -38.03 -19.72 8.60
C GLY A 103 -38.64 -20.00 7.23
N THR A 104 -39.89 -19.54 7.00
CA THR A 104 -40.51 -19.43 5.66
C THR A 104 -39.99 -18.23 4.86
N ASP A 105 -39.15 -17.40 5.47
CA ASP A 105 -38.57 -16.20 4.87
C ASP A 105 -37.31 -16.55 4.06
N THR A 106 -37.44 -16.49 2.74
CA THR A 106 -36.38 -16.76 1.77
C THR A 106 -35.60 -15.51 1.38
N SER A 107 -35.89 -14.34 1.96
CA SER A 107 -35.12 -13.11 1.69
C SER A 107 -33.69 -13.24 2.22
N PRO A 108 -32.66 -12.74 1.53
CA PRO A 108 -31.28 -12.84 2.03
C PRO A 108 -31.07 -12.13 3.38
N LEU A 109 -30.30 -12.73 4.30
CA LEU A 109 -29.90 -12.05 5.55
C LEU A 109 -29.05 -10.82 5.23
N SER A 110 -29.43 -9.67 5.77
CA SER A 110 -28.65 -8.43 5.74
C SER A 110 -28.26 -8.03 7.15
N ILE A 111 -27.03 -7.54 7.30
CA ILE A 111 -26.48 -7.06 8.56
C ILE A 111 -25.97 -5.65 8.33
N THR A 112 -26.52 -4.68 9.07
CA THR A 112 -26.11 -3.28 8.97
C THR A 112 -25.74 -2.72 10.34
N LEU A 113 -24.83 -1.75 10.36
CA LEU A 113 -24.54 -0.98 11.56
C LEU A 113 -25.72 -0.04 11.84
N LEU A 114 -26.19 0.02 13.09
CA LEU A 114 -27.15 1.02 13.52
C LEU A 114 -26.48 2.40 13.61
N ASN A 115 -27.13 3.40 13.01
CA ASN A 115 -26.64 4.76 12.96
C ASN A 115 -26.29 5.29 14.35
N ASP A 116 -25.20 6.06 14.41
CA ASP A 116 -24.73 6.72 15.63
C ASP A 116 -24.44 5.77 16.81
N THR A 117 -24.16 4.48 16.56
CA THR A 117 -23.80 3.54 17.64
C THR A 117 -22.32 3.17 17.69
N LEU A 118 -21.57 3.34 16.59
CA LEU A 118 -20.14 3.00 16.55
C LEU A 118 -19.30 3.94 17.41
N ARG A 119 -18.52 3.40 18.34
CA ARG A 119 -17.66 4.14 19.28
C ARG A 119 -16.39 3.35 19.58
N THR A 120 -15.36 4.00 20.11
CA THR A 120 -14.22 3.29 20.70
C THR A 120 -14.65 2.51 21.95
N ALA A 121 -14.19 1.27 22.06
CA ALA A 121 -14.31 0.46 23.26
C ALA A 121 -13.04 0.60 24.11
N LEU A 122 -13.21 0.77 25.43
CA LEU A 122 -12.12 0.77 26.41
C LEU A 122 -12.48 -0.19 27.55
N GLY A 123 -11.61 -1.17 27.81
CA GLY A 123 -11.76 -2.16 28.88
C GLY A 123 -10.58 -2.15 29.86
N PRO A 124 -10.58 -3.02 30.90
CA PRO A 124 -9.45 -3.18 31.80
C PRO A 124 -8.25 -3.76 31.03
N ASN A 125 -7.09 -3.70 31.69
CA ASN A 125 -5.83 -4.21 31.14
C ASN A 125 -5.49 -3.59 29.77
N GLU A 126 -5.87 -2.32 29.56
CA GLU A 126 -5.57 -1.56 28.34
C GLU A 126 -6.23 -2.13 27.07
N LEU A 127 -7.36 -2.83 27.19
CA LEU A 127 -8.14 -3.27 26.04
C LEU A 127 -8.73 -2.05 25.31
N VAL A 128 -8.34 -1.85 24.05
CA VAL A 128 -8.86 -0.79 23.17
C VAL A 128 -9.41 -1.40 21.89
N GLY A 129 -10.55 -0.90 21.41
CA GLY A 129 -11.09 -1.30 20.11
C GLY A 129 -12.39 -0.61 19.74
N LEU A 130 -13.38 -1.35 19.24
CA LEU A 130 -14.67 -0.80 18.80
C LEU A 130 -15.87 -1.46 19.47
N THR A 131 -16.92 -0.67 19.67
CA THR A 131 -18.24 -1.13 20.10
C THR A 131 -19.33 -0.47 19.26
N GLY A 132 -20.48 -1.13 19.13
CA GLY A 132 -21.63 -0.60 18.40
C GLY A 132 -22.77 -1.61 18.33
N ASN A 133 -23.84 -1.25 17.63
CA ASN A 133 -25.01 -2.12 17.50
C ASN A 133 -25.26 -2.47 16.03
N LEU A 134 -25.52 -3.74 15.75
CA LEU A 134 -25.89 -4.27 14.45
C LEU A 134 -27.40 -4.53 14.40
N SER A 135 -27.99 -4.31 13.23
CA SER A 135 -29.35 -4.72 12.87
C SER A 135 -29.26 -5.89 11.91
N LEU A 136 -29.92 -6.99 12.26
CA LEU A 136 -30.03 -8.18 11.42
C LEU A 136 -31.46 -8.26 10.92
N SER A 137 -31.63 -8.37 9.59
CA SER A 137 -32.95 -8.32 8.95
C SER A 137 -33.89 -9.45 9.38
N LYS A 138 -33.36 -10.56 9.91
CA LYS A 138 -34.10 -11.74 10.33
C LYS A 138 -33.29 -12.60 11.31
N ASN A 139 -33.87 -13.73 11.72
CA ASN A 139 -33.15 -14.76 12.48
C ASN A 139 -31.89 -15.20 11.72
N ALA A 140 -30.79 -15.33 12.46
CA ALA A 140 -29.49 -15.67 11.90
C ALA A 140 -28.81 -16.76 12.73
N SER A 141 -27.71 -17.30 12.22
CA SER A 141 -26.80 -18.14 12.98
C SER A 141 -25.39 -17.59 12.83
N LEU A 142 -24.62 -17.57 13.91
CA LEU A 142 -23.18 -17.32 13.87
C LEU A 142 -22.50 -18.63 13.47
N SER A 143 -21.89 -18.64 12.29
CA SER A 143 -21.45 -19.85 11.58
C SER A 143 -19.94 -20.07 11.54
N LEU A 144 -19.16 -19.00 11.73
CA LEU A 144 -17.71 -19.04 11.97
C LEU A 144 -17.27 -17.78 12.70
N SER A 145 -16.32 -17.90 13.62
CA SER A 145 -15.60 -16.78 14.23
C SER A 145 -14.11 -17.08 14.26
N ILE A 146 -13.29 -16.08 13.93
CA ILE A 146 -11.84 -16.10 14.10
C ILE A 146 -11.49 -14.83 14.87
N VAL A 147 -10.67 -14.96 15.92
CA VAL A 147 -10.31 -13.85 16.82
C VAL A 147 -8.81 -13.91 17.04
N GLY A 148 -8.08 -12.84 16.75
CA GLY A 148 -6.63 -12.81 16.92
C GLY A 148 -5.94 -11.86 15.95
N SER A 149 -5.06 -12.38 15.10
CA SER A 149 -4.34 -11.57 14.11
C SER A 149 -5.13 -11.42 12.81
N VAL A 150 -5.08 -10.23 12.22
CA VAL A 150 -5.51 -9.95 10.84
C VAL A 150 -4.90 -10.94 9.84
N ARG A 151 -3.64 -11.37 10.02
CA ARG A 151 -3.02 -12.34 9.12
C ARG A 151 -3.70 -13.71 9.19
N ALA A 152 -4.05 -14.17 10.39
CA ALA A 152 -4.84 -15.39 10.53
C ALA A 152 -6.26 -15.25 9.95
N VAL A 153 -6.87 -14.07 10.07
CA VAL A 153 -8.15 -13.76 9.43
C VAL A 153 -8.02 -13.82 7.91
N ARG A 154 -6.98 -13.21 7.34
CA ARG A 154 -6.74 -13.16 5.89
C ARG A 154 -6.40 -14.53 5.32
N ASP A 155 -5.58 -15.34 6.00
CA ASP A 155 -5.29 -16.72 5.59
C ASP A 155 -6.56 -17.55 5.44
N TYR A 156 -7.56 -17.34 6.31
CA TYR A 156 -8.86 -17.98 6.17
C TYR A 156 -9.66 -17.41 5.00
N VAL A 157 -9.78 -16.07 4.93
CA VAL A 157 -10.60 -15.38 3.91
C VAL A 157 -10.09 -15.65 2.49
N GLU A 158 -8.77 -15.64 2.29
CA GLU A 158 -8.13 -15.72 0.98
C GLU A 158 -7.49 -17.10 0.70
N GLY A 159 -7.09 -17.85 1.73
CA GLY A 159 -6.44 -19.16 1.59
C GLY A 159 -7.40 -20.35 1.48
N GLY A 160 -8.61 -20.12 0.97
CA GLY A 160 -9.60 -21.19 0.74
C GLY A 160 -10.28 -21.71 2.02
N GLY A 161 -10.39 -20.88 3.07
CA GLY A 161 -11.05 -21.26 4.32
C GLY A 161 -10.20 -22.12 5.26
N VAL A 162 -8.87 -22.11 5.10
CA VAL A 162 -7.95 -22.85 5.96
C VAL A 162 -7.49 -21.95 7.12
N MET A 163 -7.53 -22.48 8.34
CA MET A 163 -7.02 -21.81 9.54
C MET A 163 -6.15 -22.77 10.35
N HIS A 164 -5.03 -22.26 10.89
CA HIS A 164 -4.15 -23.05 11.73
C HIS A 164 -4.77 -23.23 13.12
N PRO A 165 -5.03 -24.48 13.60
CA PRO A 165 -5.72 -24.73 14.87
C PRO A 165 -5.10 -24.06 16.10
N ILE A 166 -3.82 -23.67 16.00
CA ILE A 166 -3.09 -22.93 17.02
C ILE A 166 -3.71 -21.54 17.30
N PHE A 167 -4.43 -20.94 16.35
CA PHE A 167 -5.13 -19.66 16.49
C PHE A 167 -6.55 -19.78 17.09
N ASN A 168 -6.93 -20.95 17.62
CA ASN A 168 -8.23 -21.12 18.26
C ASN A 168 -8.44 -20.18 19.46
N PHE A 169 -9.65 -19.64 19.57
CA PHE A 169 -10.11 -18.86 20.72
C PHE A 169 -10.67 -19.76 21.85
N THR A 170 -10.89 -19.16 23.02
CA THR A 170 -11.64 -19.74 24.14
C THR A 170 -12.99 -19.07 24.28
N VAL A 171 -14.01 -19.81 24.72
CA VAL A 171 -15.35 -19.25 25.01
C VAL A 171 -15.41 -18.80 26.48
N THR A 172 -15.53 -17.50 26.70
CA THR A 172 -15.59 -16.88 28.03
C THR A 172 -17.00 -16.84 28.58
N GLN A 173 -17.99 -16.59 27.72
CA GLN A 173 -19.41 -16.61 28.08
C GLN A 173 -20.23 -17.10 26.90
N LEU A 174 -21.23 -17.94 27.17
CA LEU A 174 -22.13 -18.51 26.17
C LEU A 174 -23.49 -18.79 26.82
N ASP A 175 -24.41 -17.85 26.68
CA ASP A 175 -25.78 -17.95 27.22
C ASP A 175 -26.79 -17.22 26.32
N SER A 176 -28.03 -17.08 26.78
CA SER A 176 -29.12 -16.49 25.99
C SER A 176 -28.99 -14.99 25.73
N SER A 177 -28.03 -14.32 26.36
CA SER A 177 -27.83 -12.87 26.32
C SER A 177 -26.47 -12.47 25.79
N VAL A 178 -25.44 -13.29 26.00
CA VAL A 178 -24.05 -12.97 25.65
C VAL A 178 -23.36 -14.15 24.99
N VAL A 179 -22.60 -13.85 23.93
CA VAL A 179 -21.60 -14.72 23.34
C VAL A 179 -20.26 -13.99 23.40
N TRP A 180 -19.25 -14.59 24.03
CA TRP A 180 -17.97 -13.94 24.25
C TRP A 180 -16.82 -14.90 23.99
N PHE A 181 -15.98 -14.54 23.02
CA PHE A 181 -14.73 -15.19 22.66
C PHE A 181 -13.53 -14.39 23.14
N SER A 182 -12.55 -15.09 23.70
CA SER A 182 -11.27 -14.52 24.12
C SER A 182 -10.14 -15.26 23.45
N ARG A 183 -9.13 -14.54 22.96
CA ARG A 183 -7.90 -15.14 22.46
C ARG A 183 -6.70 -14.51 23.14
N ARG A 184 -6.00 -15.30 23.95
CA ARG A 184 -4.67 -14.97 24.48
C ARG A 184 -3.61 -15.37 23.47
N TRP A 185 -2.56 -14.58 23.28
CA TRP A 185 -1.48 -14.90 22.34
C TRP A 185 -0.76 -16.23 22.66
N LEU A 186 -0.10 -16.80 21.65
CA LEU A 186 0.50 -18.13 21.62
C LEU A 186 1.57 -18.36 22.68
N ASN A 187 2.17 -17.30 23.22
CA ASN A 187 3.08 -17.32 24.37
C ASN A 187 2.94 -16.02 25.18
N GLU A 188 3.30 -16.05 26.46
CA GLU A 188 3.46 -14.82 27.26
C GLU A 188 4.66 -14.03 26.74
N SER A 189 4.44 -12.75 26.44
CA SER A 189 5.48 -11.88 25.89
C SER A 189 6.26 -11.22 27.00
N THR A 190 7.58 -11.24 26.89
CA THR A 190 8.44 -10.41 27.72
C THR A 190 8.52 -9.03 27.09
N VAL A 191 7.92 -8.02 27.73
CA VAL A 191 8.02 -6.61 27.31
C VAL A 191 9.13 -5.91 28.07
N THR A 192 9.92 -5.12 27.37
CA THR A 192 10.88 -4.22 28.02
C THR A 192 10.14 -2.95 28.40
N LEU A 193 10.02 -2.69 29.69
CA LEU A 193 9.44 -1.46 30.22
C LEU A 193 10.36 -0.26 29.93
N ALA A 194 9.82 0.95 29.98
CA ALA A 194 10.56 2.20 29.73
C ALA A 194 11.81 2.38 30.62
N ASN A 195 11.87 1.69 31.76
CA ASN A 195 13.04 1.67 32.66
C ASN A 195 14.09 0.60 32.29
N GLY A 196 13.95 -0.07 31.15
CA GLY A 196 14.84 -1.13 30.66
C GLY A 196 14.65 -2.50 31.31
N THR A 197 13.68 -2.66 32.21
CA THR A 197 13.40 -3.95 32.87
C THR A 197 12.42 -4.80 32.07
N ALA A 198 12.66 -6.10 32.02
CA ALA A 198 11.74 -7.06 31.42
C ALA A 198 10.55 -7.35 32.36
N ALA A 199 9.34 -7.28 31.82
CA ALA A 199 8.10 -7.70 32.49
C ALA A 199 7.34 -8.68 31.60
N GLN A 200 6.64 -9.64 32.21
CA GLN A 200 5.68 -10.45 31.46
C GLN A 200 4.41 -9.63 31.24
N LYS A 201 4.01 -9.43 29.99
CA LYS A 201 2.71 -8.85 29.63
C LYS A 201 1.94 -9.88 28.82
N GLN A 202 0.70 -10.11 29.23
CA GLN A 202 -0.17 -11.07 28.57
C GLN A 202 -1.07 -10.32 27.59
N PHE A 203 -0.81 -10.52 26.30
CA PHE A 203 -1.58 -9.90 25.24
C PHE A 203 -2.75 -10.80 24.80
N GLY A 204 -3.81 -10.17 24.32
CA GLY A 204 -4.98 -10.87 23.84
C GLY A 204 -6.03 -9.96 23.23
N MET A 205 -7.03 -10.61 22.66
CA MET A 205 -8.14 -9.99 21.99
C MET A 205 -9.46 -10.58 22.47
N GLU A 206 -10.45 -9.72 22.62
CA GLU A 206 -11.79 -10.05 23.06
C GLU A 206 -12.79 -9.73 21.95
N LEU A 207 -13.73 -10.64 21.69
CA LEU A 207 -14.89 -10.42 20.81
C LEU A 207 -16.16 -10.84 21.53
N ARG A 208 -17.06 -9.88 21.75
CA ARG A 208 -18.31 -10.07 22.48
C ARG A 208 -19.49 -9.62 21.62
N PHE A 209 -20.54 -10.44 21.57
CA PHE A 209 -21.86 -10.10 21.07
C PHE A 209 -22.89 -10.15 22.20
N GLU A 210 -23.78 -9.18 22.24
CA GLU A 210 -24.84 -9.05 23.24
C GLU A 210 -26.21 -8.93 22.56
N ALA A 211 -27.18 -9.69 23.06
CA ALA A 211 -28.53 -9.66 22.55
C ALA A 211 -29.27 -8.43 23.13
N LEU A 212 -29.73 -7.54 22.24
CA LEU A 212 -30.39 -6.28 22.61
C LEU A 212 -31.84 -6.24 22.12
N ASN A 213 -32.65 -5.34 22.69
CA ASN A 213 -34.00 -5.02 22.23
C ASN A 213 -34.93 -6.24 22.05
N GLY A 214 -34.84 -7.22 22.95
CA GLY A 214 -35.67 -8.44 22.91
C GLY A 214 -35.12 -9.55 22.02
N THR A 215 -33.96 -9.34 21.39
CA THR A 215 -33.18 -10.42 20.75
C THR A 215 -32.73 -11.42 21.81
N THR A 216 -32.62 -12.70 21.46
CA THR A 216 -32.06 -13.73 22.35
C THR A 216 -31.14 -14.67 21.57
N PHE A 217 -30.25 -15.34 22.28
CA PHE A 217 -29.43 -16.41 21.73
C PHE A 217 -29.94 -17.79 22.15
N GLU A 218 -30.04 -18.71 21.19
CA GLU A 218 -30.13 -20.14 21.44
C GLU A 218 -28.73 -20.72 21.22
N VAL A 219 -28.11 -21.21 22.29
CA VAL A 219 -26.70 -21.62 22.28
C VAL A 219 -26.52 -23.10 22.60
N ALA A 220 -25.56 -23.73 21.94
CA ALA A 220 -25.07 -25.04 22.31
C ALA A 220 -23.53 -25.06 22.27
N PRO A 221 -22.85 -25.69 23.25
CA PRO A 221 -21.40 -25.86 23.20
C PRO A 221 -20.99 -26.63 21.95
N GLY A 222 -19.81 -26.29 21.39
CA GLY A 222 -19.21 -27.08 20.32
C GLY A 222 -18.89 -28.50 20.80
N VAL A 223 -19.02 -29.50 19.91
CA VAL A 223 -18.72 -30.91 20.22
C VAL A 223 -17.25 -31.20 19.90
N ASN A 224 -16.46 -31.64 20.89
CA ASN A 224 -15.05 -32.00 20.70
C ASN A 224 -14.85 -32.94 19.50
N GLY A 225 -14.34 -32.41 18.40
CA GLY A 225 -13.92 -33.20 17.24
C GLY A 225 -12.60 -33.92 17.55
N THR A 226 -12.49 -35.19 17.17
CA THR A 226 -11.22 -35.90 17.08
C THR A 226 -10.38 -35.27 15.95
N ASN A 227 -9.52 -34.30 16.28
CA ASN A 227 -8.32 -33.83 15.54
C ASN A 227 -7.77 -32.47 16.05
N GLY A 228 -8.09 -32.04 17.28
CA GLY A 228 -7.50 -30.82 17.87
C GLY A 228 -8.16 -29.50 17.45
N THR A 229 -9.28 -29.54 16.73
CA THR A 229 -10.16 -28.38 16.49
C THR A 229 -11.24 -28.36 17.57
N LEU A 230 -11.18 -27.40 18.51
CA LEU A 230 -12.37 -27.04 19.29
C LEU A 230 -13.35 -26.40 18.31
N THR A 231 -14.42 -27.12 17.96
CA THR A 231 -15.49 -26.65 17.08
C THR A 231 -16.19 -25.44 17.68
N GLN A 232 -16.50 -24.46 16.84
CA GLN A 232 -17.28 -23.29 17.20
C GLN A 232 -18.60 -23.66 17.91
N PRO A 233 -19.05 -22.89 18.91
CA PRO A 233 -20.38 -23.09 19.48
C PRO A 233 -21.46 -22.81 18.44
N THR A 234 -22.56 -23.56 18.50
CA THR A 234 -23.77 -23.20 17.76
C THR A 234 -24.40 -22.02 18.46
N VAL A 235 -24.54 -20.88 17.76
CA VAL A 235 -25.27 -19.71 18.25
C VAL A 235 -26.32 -19.34 17.22
N ARG A 236 -27.59 -19.52 17.59
CA ARG A 236 -28.73 -19.07 16.79
C ARG A 236 -29.29 -17.79 17.40
N ILE A 237 -29.36 -16.76 16.58
CA ILE A 237 -29.82 -15.43 16.93
C ILE A 237 -31.32 -15.36 16.60
N VAL A 238 -32.12 -15.15 17.64
CA VAL A 238 -33.58 -15.11 17.54
C VAL A 238 -34.07 -13.67 17.68
N ALA A 239 -34.64 -13.15 16.60
CA ALA A 239 -35.24 -11.83 16.54
C ALA A 239 -36.57 -11.78 17.33
N PRO A 240 -36.93 -10.61 17.90
CA PRO A 240 -38.24 -10.43 18.50
C PRO A 240 -39.33 -10.48 17.43
N ALA A 241 -40.53 -10.94 17.80
CA ALA A 241 -41.63 -11.11 16.86
C ALA A 241 -41.99 -9.79 16.14
N GLY A 242 -41.92 -9.80 14.81
CA GLY A 242 -42.28 -8.65 13.96
C GLY A 242 -41.21 -7.55 13.86
N SER A 243 -39.97 -7.81 14.28
CA SER A 243 -38.88 -6.84 14.25
C SER A 243 -37.53 -7.48 13.90
N ASN A 244 -36.56 -6.65 13.50
CA ASN A 244 -35.18 -7.08 13.28
C ASN A 244 -34.51 -7.51 14.59
N ALA A 245 -33.55 -8.44 14.52
CA ALA A 245 -32.66 -8.70 15.64
C ALA A 245 -31.68 -7.53 15.81
N THR A 246 -31.39 -7.16 17.05
CA THR A 246 -30.38 -6.15 17.40
C THR A 246 -29.28 -6.80 18.22
N LEU A 247 -28.03 -6.67 17.76
CA LEU A 247 -26.86 -7.22 18.44
C LEU A 247 -25.88 -6.10 18.80
N GLY A 248 -25.58 -5.93 20.09
CA GLY A 248 -24.42 -5.16 20.50
C GLY A 248 -23.15 -5.97 20.20
N PHE A 249 -22.10 -5.32 19.70
CA PHE A 249 -20.78 -5.94 19.58
C PHE A 249 -19.75 -5.12 20.35
N SER A 250 -18.75 -5.78 20.91
CA SER A 250 -17.55 -5.14 21.44
C SER A 250 -16.35 -5.99 21.08
N VAL A 251 -15.32 -5.36 20.53
CA VAL A 251 -14.10 -6.02 20.07
C VAL A 251 -12.90 -5.17 20.45
N ALA A 252 -11.92 -5.74 21.14
CA ALA A 252 -10.78 -4.98 21.66
C ALA A 252 -9.53 -5.84 21.84
N THR A 253 -8.36 -5.21 21.74
CA THR A 253 -7.05 -5.81 21.99
C THR A 253 -6.26 -4.94 22.97
N ASN A 254 -5.38 -5.54 23.76
CA ASN A 254 -4.46 -4.81 24.63
C ASN A 254 -3.05 -4.67 24.04
N ALA A 255 -2.95 -4.92 22.72
CA ALA A 255 -1.81 -4.58 21.89
C ALA A 255 -1.53 -3.07 21.94
N THR A 256 -0.25 -2.72 21.78
CA THR A 256 0.19 -1.32 21.81
C THR A 256 -0.34 -0.58 20.58
N GLN A 257 -1.00 0.54 20.81
CA GLN A 257 -1.53 1.42 19.75
C GLN A 257 -0.38 2.26 19.17
N PHE A 258 -0.42 2.51 17.86
CA PHE A 258 0.57 3.37 17.20
C PHE A 258 0.25 4.85 17.40
N GLY A 259 1.29 5.68 17.36
CA GLY A 259 1.14 7.13 17.35
C GLY A 259 0.43 7.61 16.09
N LEU A 260 -0.37 8.66 16.23
CA LEU A 260 -1.14 9.23 15.12
C LEU A 260 -0.49 10.51 14.59
N LEU A 261 -0.35 10.62 13.28
CA LEU A 261 -0.04 11.90 12.62
C LEU A 261 -1.31 12.70 12.32
N SER A 262 -1.30 13.98 12.66
CA SER A 262 -2.31 14.97 12.30
C SER A 262 -2.26 15.34 10.81
N ALA A 263 -3.29 16.02 10.29
CA ALA A 263 -3.31 16.43 8.89
C ALA A 263 -2.10 17.30 8.49
N ASP A 264 -1.73 18.27 9.34
CA ASP A 264 -0.60 19.17 9.11
C ASP A 264 0.77 18.47 9.23
N GLU A 265 0.84 17.36 9.97
CA GLU A 265 2.04 16.52 10.02
C GLU A 265 2.15 15.60 8.79
N VAL A 266 1.05 15.26 8.12
CA VAL A 266 1.06 14.43 6.92
C VAL A 266 1.28 15.27 5.66
N PHE A 267 0.46 16.29 5.45
CA PHE A 267 0.41 17.07 4.22
C PHE A 267 1.08 18.43 4.40
N ARG A 268 1.78 18.91 3.36
CA ARG A 268 2.06 20.35 3.28
C ARG A 268 0.77 21.08 2.98
N GLN A 269 0.55 22.24 3.61
CA GLN A 269 -0.56 23.15 3.29
C GLN A 269 -0.43 23.67 1.84
N THR A 270 -0.87 22.87 0.88
CA THR A 270 -1.22 23.32 -0.47
C THR A 270 -2.69 23.70 -0.45
N ALA A 271 -3.07 24.71 -1.24
CA ALA A 271 -4.41 25.32 -1.21
C ALA A 271 -5.53 24.27 -1.06
N ALA A 272 -6.52 24.59 -0.23
CA ALA A 272 -7.67 23.73 0.08
C ALA A 272 -8.48 23.41 -1.19
N ASP A 273 -8.05 22.42 -1.96
CA ASP A 273 -8.90 21.76 -2.94
C ASP A 273 -9.80 20.79 -2.17
N GLU A 274 -11.01 21.26 -1.86
CA GLU A 274 -12.05 20.50 -1.16
C GLU A 274 -12.38 19.19 -1.91
N SER A 275 -12.12 19.11 -3.23
CA SER A 275 -12.35 17.88 -4.01
C SER A 275 -11.43 16.72 -3.62
N MET A 276 -10.33 17.01 -2.90
CA MET A 276 -9.34 16.01 -2.47
C MET A 276 -9.53 15.58 -1.01
N ASP A 277 -10.42 16.21 -0.25
CA ASP A 277 -10.51 16.00 1.21
C ASP A 277 -10.87 14.57 1.59
N ALA A 278 -11.80 13.94 0.86
CA ALA A 278 -12.14 12.55 1.09
C ALA A 278 -10.92 11.61 0.90
N ALA A 279 -10.12 11.84 -0.14
CA ALA A 279 -8.92 11.04 -0.40
C ALA A 279 -7.79 11.33 0.61
N ARG A 280 -7.66 12.58 1.07
CA ARG A 280 -6.75 12.95 2.16
C ARG A 280 -7.11 12.26 3.47
N ASP A 281 -8.38 12.27 3.86
CA ASP A 281 -8.86 11.61 5.07
C ASP A 281 -8.68 10.09 5.01
N GLN A 282 -8.98 9.50 3.85
CA GLN A 282 -8.71 8.09 3.59
C GLN A 282 -7.22 7.74 3.72
N MET A 283 -6.33 8.53 3.12
CA MET A 283 -4.90 8.33 3.24
C MET A 283 -4.42 8.52 4.70
N ARG A 284 -4.94 9.51 5.43
CA ARG A 284 -4.54 9.79 6.83
C ARG A 284 -4.76 8.61 7.76
N PHE A 285 -5.78 7.79 7.53
CA PHE A 285 -5.98 6.55 8.29
C PHE A 285 -4.75 5.62 8.23
N LEU A 286 -4.06 5.59 7.08
CA LEU A 286 -2.88 4.77 6.83
C LEU A 286 -1.58 5.38 7.37
N THR A 287 -1.61 6.58 7.93
CA THR A 287 -0.41 7.29 8.40
C THR A 287 -0.28 7.23 9.92
N GLN A 288 0.72 6.49 10.40
CA GLN A 288 1.09 6.42 11.82
C GLN A 288 2.43 7.12 12.03
N ALA A 289 2.74 7.50 13.27
CA ALA A 289 3.98 8.21 13.60
C ALA A 289 5.22 7.33 13.37
N GLU A 290 5.07 6.02 13.52
CA GLU A 290 6.13 5.03 13.39
C GLU A 290 6.32 4.55 11.95
N LYS A 291 5.26 4.55 11.14
CA LYS A 291 5.24 4.00 9.77
C LYS A 291 3.96 4.38 9.03
N PHE A 292 3.99 4.32 7.71
CA PHE A 292 2.75 4.25 6.92
C PHE A 292 2.38 2.78 6.69
N MET A 293 1.08 2.49 6.70
CA MET A 293 0.54 1.15 6.47
C MET A 293 0.18 0.98 5.00
N ALA A 294 0.40 -0.22 4.48
CA ALA A 294 0.20 -0.52 3.06
C ALA A 294 -1.26 -0.43 2.63
N GLY A 295 -2.18 -0.86 3.50
CA GLY A 295 -3.61 -0.80 3.22
C GLY A 295 -4.46 -0.85 4.48
N SER A 296 -5.77 -0.99 4.28
CA SER A 296 -6.74 -1.20 5.35
C SER A 296 -6.63 -2.63 5.88
N TRP A 297 -7.72 -3.26 6.29
CA TRP A 297 -7.69 -4.52 7.02
C TRP A 297 -6.87 -5.63 6.33
N ARG A 298 -6.72 -5.66 5.00
CA ARG A 298 -5.97 -6.73 4.29
C ARG A 298 -4.46 -6.59 4.45
N PHE A 299 -3.97 -5.36 4.47
CA PHE A 299 -2.54 -5.02 4.52
C PHE A 299 -2.25 -3.97 5.61
N LEU A 300 -2.87 -4.13 6.79
CA LEU A 300 -2.85 -3.17 7.91
C LEU A 300 -1.52 -3.16 8.69
N THR A 301 -0.40 -3.12 7.97
CA THR A 301 0.97 -3.14 8.49
C THR A 301 1.93 -2.51 7.47
N TYR A 302 3.22 -2.44 7.79
CA TYR A 302 4.24 -1.94 6.88
C TYR A 302 4.50 -2.87 5.70
N PHE A 303 4.49 -2.28 4.50
CA PHE A 303 5.14 -2.84 3.31
C PHE A 303 6.11 -1.80 2.75
N GLY A 304 7.39 -2.16 2.63
CA GLY A 304 8.45 -1.24 2.28
C GLY A 304 8.32 -0.67 0.88
N ARG A 305 8.08 -1.52 -0.12
CA ARG A 305 7.90 -1.07 -1.51
C ARG A 305 6.69 -0.15 -1.66
N ASP A 306 5.54 -0.51 -1.08
CA ASP A 306 4.29 0.25 -1.19
C ASP A 306 4.49 1.66 -0.61
N THR A 307 5.17 1.72 0.53
CA THR A 307 5.51 2.99 1.20
C THR A 307 6.48 3.83 0.36
N LEU A 308 7.53 3.22 -0.20
CA LEU A 308 8.56 3.91 -0.98
C LEU A 308 8.08 4.37 -2.37
N PHE A 309 7.18 3.62 -3.00
CA PHE A 309 6.49 4.04 -4.23
C PHE A 309 5.55 5.20 -3.96
N THR A 310 4.76 5.12 -2.88
CA THR A 310 3.88 6.22 -2.47
C THR A 310 4.68 7.49 -2.18
N LEU A 311 5.80 7.36 -1.47
CA LEU A 311 6.70 8.49 -1.22
C LEU A 311 7.17 9.12 -2.54
N LYS A 312 7.59 8.31 -3.52
CA LYS A 312 8.03 8.82 -4.82
C LYS A 312 6.92 9.57 -5.55
N LEU A 313 5.69 9.06 -5.54
CA LEU A 313 4.54 9.67 -6.19
C LEU A 313 4.14 11.01 -5.55
N LEU A 314 4.25 11.12 -4.22
CA LEU A 314 3.80 12.30 -3.48
C LEU A 314 4.90 13.35 -3.23
N THR A 315 6.17 13.01 -3.45
CA THR A 315 7.27 13.95 -3.25
C THR A 315 7.50 14.92 -4.41
N GLY A 316 7.12 14.55 -5.64
CA GLY A 316 7.34 15.38 -6.84
C GLY A 316 6.81 16.81 -6.68
N ASN A 317 5.53 16.94 -6.30
CA ASN A 317 4.89 18.23 -6.03
C ASN A 317 4.94 18.65 -4.55
N ARG A 318 5.85 18.08 -3.75
CA ARG A 318 6.02 18.39 -2.32
C ARG A 318 4.73 18.22 -1.50
N PHE A 319 3.87 17.27 -1.88
CA PHE A 319 2.57 17.06 -1.23
C PHE A 319 2.70 16.65 0.24
N LEU A 320 3.71 15.82 0.54
CA LEU A 320 4.03 15.40 1.91
C LEU A 320 4.85 16.45 2.68
N SER A 321 4.56 16.58 3.96
CA SER A 321 5.37 17.34 4.91
C SER A 321 6.76 16.68 5.11
N PRO A 322 7.79 17.42 5.57
CA PRO A 322 9.05 16.81 5.97
C PRO A 322 8.90 15.72 7.03
N VAL A 323 7.96 15.87 7.98
CA VAL A 323 7.70 14.89 9.04
C VAL A 323 7.22 13.58 8.42
N ALA A 324 6.24 13.64 7.52
CA ALA A 324 5.73 12.47 6.80
C ALA A 324 6.82 11.76 5.98
N VAL A 325 7.66 12.53 5.28
CA VAL A 325 8.78 11.98 4.50
C VAL A 325 9.79 11.28 5.44
N GLU A 326 10.17 11.91 6.54
CA GLU A 326 11.08 11.32 7.53
C GLU A 326 10.48 10.08 8.19
N THR A 327 9.18 10.05 8.49
CA THR A 327 8.49 8.88 9.04
C THR A 327 8.62 7.68 8.10
N VAL A 328 8.35 7.88 6.80
CA VAL A 328 8.51 6.81 5.79
C VAL A 328 9.96 6.32 5.71
N LEU A 329 10.91 7.24 5.58
CA LEU A 329 12.33 6.90 5.42
C LEU A 329 12.89 6.21 6.66
N SER A 330 12.53 6.69 7.85
CA SER A 330 12.92 6.09 9.13
C SER A 330 12.35 4.68 9.25
N ALA A 331 11.07 4.48 8.94
CA ALA A 331 10.44 3.16 8.99
C ALA A 331 11.16 2.13 8.10
N ALA A 332 11.60 2.54 6.90
CA ALA A 332 12.38 1.68 6.00
C ALA A 332 13.80 1.42 6.50
N LEU A 333 14.51 2.45 6.97
CA LEU A 333 15.86 2.33 7.51
C LEU A 333 15.90 1.37 8.69
N GLU A 334 14.98 1.51 9.64
CA GLU A 334 14.92 0.67 10.86
C GLU A 334 14.66 -0.82 10.58
N ARG A 335 14.16 -1.14 9.39
CA ARG A 335 13.86 -2.51 8.95
C ARG A 335 14.92 -3.08 8.00
N ILE A 336 16.06 -2.42 7.85
CA ILE A 336 17.22 -3.00 7.18
C ILE A 336 17.81 -4.10 8.07
N ASN A 337 18.11 -5.25 7.47
CA ASN A 337 18.95 -6.25 8.12
C ASN A 337 20.39 -5.73 8.15
N ILE A 338 20.85 -5.30 9.33
CA ILE A 338 22.18 -4.72 9.50
C ILE A 338 23.33 -5.67 9.10
N THR A 339 23.09 -6.98 9.08
CA THR A 339 24.12 -7.98 8.79
C THR A 339 24.39 -8.13 7.30
N ASP A 340 23.36 -8.03 6.47
CA ASP A 340 23.47 -8.27 5.02
C ASP A 340 23.06 -7.07 4.15
N GLY A 341 22.38 -6.06 4.70
CA GLY A 341 21.96 -4.85 4.01
C GLY A 341 20.62 -4.95 3.26
N ARG A 342 19.89 -6.06 3.35
CA ARG A 342 18.57 -6.17 2.72
C ARG A 342 17.55 -5.28 3.43
N VAL A 343 16.69 -4.63 2.65
CA VAL A 343 15.57 -3.81 3.13
C VAL A 343 14.33 -4.68 3.21
N ALA A 344 13.60 -4.64 4.33
CA ALA A 344 12.41 -5.46 4.52
C ALA A 344 11.30 -5.07 3.56
N HIS A 345 10.75 -6.06 2.88
CA HIS A 345 9.55 -5.99 2.08
C HIS A 345 8.31 -5.79 2.96
N GLU A 346 8.18 -6.57 4.02
CA GLU A 346 6.98 -6.66 4.85
C GLU A 346 7.38 -6.94 6.29
N GLU A 347 6.59 -6.45 7.25
CA GLU A 347 6.66 -6.90 8.63
C GLU A 347 5.44 -7.73 9.06
N THR A 348 5.71 -8.72 9.91
CA THR A 348 4.70 -9.44 10.69
C THR A 348 4.79 -8.99 12.15
N LEU A 349 3.63 -8.77 12.78
CA LEU A 349 3.51 -8.29 14.17
C LEU A 349 2.66 -9.23 15.04
N GLY A 350 2.68 -8.99 16.34
CA GLY A 350 1.78 -9.64 17.30
C GLY A 350 1.84 -11.16 17.35
N ASP A 351 0.67 -11.74 17.59
CA ASP A 351 0.50 -13.18 17.77
C ASP A 351 0.96 -14.01 16.58
N TYR A 352 0.70 -13.53 15.36
CA TYR A 352 1.09 -14.24 14.14
C TYR A 352 2.61 -14.33 14.00
N THR A 353 3.34 -13.37 14.56
CA THR A 353 4.80 -13.41 14.58
C THR A 353 5.32 -14.56 15.43
N THR A 354 4.65 -14.89 16.53
CA THR A 354 5.01 -16.07 17.36
C THR A 354 4.87 -17.37 16.55
N PHE A 355 3.83 -17.46 15.73
CA PHE A 355 3.63 -18.58 14.82
C PHE A 355 4.72 -18.65 13.75
N VAL A 356 5.03 -17.53 13.09
CA VAL A 356 6.07 -17.46 12.05
C VAL A 356 7.45 -17.79 12.62
N ASN A 357 7.85 -17.17 13.73
CA ASN A 357 9.13 -17.43 14.38
C ASN A 357 9.26 -18.89 14.82
N GLY A 358 8.21 -19.47 15.41
CA GLY A 358 8.19 -20.89 15.75
C GLY A 358 8.31 -21.81 14.52
N GLY A 359 7.61 -21.49 13.43
CA GLY A 359 7.71 -22.21 12.15
C GLY A 359 9.10 -22.13 11.52
N ASN A 360 9.81 -21.01 11.72
CA ASN A 360 11.19 -20.79 11.28
C ASN A 360 12.23 -21.41 12.21
N GLY A 361 11.83 -22.17 13.22
CA GLY A 361 12.75 -22.82 14.17
C GLY A 361 13.30 -21.89 15.26
N HIS A 362 12.71 -20.70 15.42
CA HIS A 362 13.09 -19.68 16.39
C HIS A 362 11.97 -19.34 17.40
N PRO A 363 11.37 -20.33 18.10
CA PRO A 363 10.28 -20.09 19.05
C PRO A 363 10.66 -19.16 20.21
N GLU A 364 11.96 -19.04 20.53
CA GLU A 364 12.49 -18.14 21.55
C GLU A 364 12.26 -16.65 21.24
N LEU A 365 12.06 -16.30 19.97
CA LEU A 365 11.78 -14.92 19.57
C LEU A 365 10.34 -14.49 19.92
N GLY A 366 9.42 -15.42 20.16
CA GLY A 366 8.03 -15.11 20.50
C GLY A 366 7.41 -14.12 19.51
N ASN A 367 6.81 -13.05 20.02
CA ASN A 367 6.19 -11.98 19.23
C ASN A 367 7.17 -10.88 18.77
N SER A 368 8.49 -11.11 18.85
CA SER A 368 9.47 -10.17 18.29
C SER A 368 9.28 -10.10 16.78
N ILE A 369 9.15 -8.88 16.25
CA ILE A 369 8.88 -8.59 14.83
C ILE A 369 9.62 -9.52 13.87
N PHE A 370 8.88 -10.08 12.91
CA PHE A 370 9.47 -10.82 11.79
C PHE A 370 9.48 -9.92 10.55
N LEU A 371 10.63 -9.85 9.89
CA LEU A 371 10.84 -9.02 8.70
C LEU A 371 11.12 -9.94 7.50
N ASP A 372 10.32 -9.79 6.45
CA ASP A 372 10.49 -10.51 5.19
C ASP A 372 11.36 -9.69 4.24
N TYR A 373 12.36 -10.32 3.62
CA TYR A 373 13.35 -9.68 2.74
C TYR A 373 13.30 -10.20 1.31
N LYS A 374 12.29 -10.99 0.93
CA LYS A 374 12.32 -11.77 -0.32
C LYS A 374 12.13 -10.96 -1.61
N MET A 375 11.68 -9.71 -1.53
CA MET A 375 11.37 -8.87 -2.70
C MET A 375 12.58 -8.06 -3.15
N GLN A 376 13.06 -8.32 -4.36
CA GLN A 376 14.26 -7.70 -4.93
C GLN A 376 14.09 -6.19 -5.13
N ASP A 377 12.93 -5.74 -5.62
CA ASP A 377 12.65 -4.31 -5.85
C ASP A 377 12.93 -3.45 -4.61
N THR A 378 12.50 -3.91 -3.44
CA THR A 378 12.50 -3.17 -2.18
C THR A 378 13.92 -2.76 -1.79
N HIS A 379 14.91 -3.60 -2.09
CA HIS A 379 16.31 -3.34 -1.77
C HIS A 379 16.90 -2.13 -2.51
N PHE A 380 16.34 -1.78 -3.68
CA PHE A 380 16.84 -0.70 -4.54
C PHE A 380 16.00 0.58 -4.46
N LEU A 381 14.85 0.53 -3.77
CA LEU A 381 13.90 1.66 -3.67
C LEU A 381 14.18 2.63 -2.52
N LEU A 382 15.07 2.32 -1.58
CA LEU A 382 15.30 3.22 -0.45
C LEU A 382 16.30 4.35 -0.79
N VAL A 383 17.44 3.98 -1.37
CA VAL A 383 18.55 4.92 -1.60
C VAL A 383 18.18 6.06 -2.57
N PRO A 384 17.44 5.86 -3.68
CA PRO A 384 17.05 6.97 -4.54
C PRO A 384 16.15 7.99 -3.83
N GLN A 385 15.29 7.53 -2.93
CA GLN A 385 14.34 8.34 -2.18
C GLN A 385 15.07 9.14 -1.10
N LEU A 386 16.05 8.52 -0.42
CA LEU A 386 16.98 9.22 0.46
C LEU A 386 17.79 10.27 -0.31
N ALA A 387 18.32 9.95 -1.49
CA ALA A 387 19.05 10.92 -2.30
C ALA A 387 18.18 12.12 -2.68
N THR A 388 16.95 11.90 -3.15
CA THR A 388 16.00 12.99 -3.43
C THR A 388 15.71 13.83 -2.18
N TYR A 389 15.47 13.20 -1.03
CA TYR A 389 15.17 13.91 0.21
C TYR A 389 16.37 14.74 0.71
N LEU A 390 17.54 14.12 0.81
CA LEU A 390 18.74 14.71 1.40
C LEU A 390 19.41 15.74 0.49
N LEU A 391 19.29 15.60 -0.83
CA LEU A 391 19.99 16.45 -1.79
C LEU A 391 19.08 17.49 -2.48
N ASP A 392 17.83 17.13 -2.76
CA ASP A 392 16.98 17.92 -3.69
C ASP A 392 15.78 18.60 -3.00
N PHE A 393 15.37 18.12 -1.82
CA PHE A 393 14.22 18.68 -1.10
C PHE A 393 14.47 20.07 -0.46
N ASN A 394 15.73 20.55 -0.44
CA ASN A 394 16.24 21.93 -0.21
C ASN A 394 15.63 22.82 0.92
N GLY A 395 15.07 22.24 2.00
CA GLY A 395 14.39 22.97 3.08
C GLY A 395 15.12 23.05 4.42
N THR A 396 16.43 23.25 4.47
CA THR A 396 17.14 23.69 5.70
C THR A 396 17.08 25.20 5.91
N SER A 397 16.01 25.86 5.48
CA SER A 397 15.82 27.29 5.68
C SER A 397 14.43 27.52 6.25
N SER A 398 14.43 27.90 7.52
CA SER A 398 13.35 28.54 8.27
C SER A 398 11.97 27.87 8.20
N VAL A 399 11.63 27.14 9.27
CA VAL A 399 10.42 27.56 9.98
C VAL A 399 10.55 29.07 10.16
N ASP A 400 9.51 29.82 9.76
CA ASP A 400 9.37 31.25 9.89
C ASP A 400 10.29 31.85 10.96
N GLY A 401 10.96 32.95 10.62
CA GLY A 401 11.95 33.66 11.43
C GLY A 401 11.50 34.20 12.80
N SER A 402 10.63 33.49 13.52
CA SER A 402 10.33 33.68 14.93
C SER A 402 9.87 32.36 15.56
N ASN A 403 10.75 31.76 16.36
CA ASN A 403 10.44 30.78 17.42
C ASN A 403 9.74 29.46 17.03
N ALA A 404 10.44 28.56 16.33
CA ALA A 404 10.08 27.14 16.36
C ALA A 404 11.29 26.27 16.70
N THR A 405 11.23 25.68 17.89
CA THR A 405 12.00 24.49 18.26
C THR A 405 11.65 23.35 17.32
N ALA A 406 12.66 22.54 16.93
CA ALA A 406 12.46 21.28 16.21
C ALA A 406 11.34 20.47 16.89
N PRO A 407 10.45 19.80 16.14
CA PRO A 407 9.47 18.92 16.75
C PRO A 407 10.23 17.78 17.44
N THR A 408 10.29 17.86 18.76
CA THR A 408 10.74 16.75 19.60
C THR A 408 9.70 15.66 19.46
N LEU A 409 10.02 14.59 18.73
CA LEU A 409 9.35 13.30 18.90
C LEU A 409 9.48 12.96 20.40
N SER A 410 8.34 12.89 21.09
CA SER A 410 8.30 12.58 22.52
C SER A 410 8.89 11.20 22.77
N GLY A 411 10.16 11.13 23.16
CA GLY A 411 10.86 9.87 23.45
C GLY A 411 12.38 9.91 23.36
N ALA A 412 13.00 10.90 22.72
CA ALA A 412 14.46 10.99 22.64
C ALA A 412 15.04 11.74 23.86
N ASN A 413 15.78 11.04 24.72
CA ASN A 413 16.57 11.66 25.79
C ASN A 413 17.61 12.62 25.19
N GLU A 414 17.43 13.93 25.40
CA GLU A 414 18.41 14.97 25.06
C GLU A 414 19.67 14.84 25.95
N THR A 415 20.71 14.15 25.48
CA THR A 415 22.09 14.29 26.05
C THR A 415 23.22 14.00 25.05
N THR A 416 23.00 14.10 23.74
CA THR A 416 24.09 13.97 22.75
C THR A 416 24.66 15.33 22.36
N THR A 417 25.75 15.73 23.02
CA THR A 417 26.64 16.77 22.52
C THR A 417 27.28 16.31 21.20
N LEU A 418 26.94 16.97 20.09
CA LEU A 418 27.56 16.76 18.78
C LEU A 418 29.07 17.09 18.85
N PRO A 419 29.97 16.32 18.20
CA PRO A 419 31.37 16.70 18.10
C PRO A 419 31.57 17.90 17.17
N ASP A 420 32.53 18.77 17.51
CA ASP A 420 32.93 19.95 16.72
C ASP A 420 33.44 19.53 15.33
N PHE A 421 32.60 19.66 14.30
CA PHE A 421 32.99 19.51 12.90
C PHE A 421 33.57 20.83 12.37
N ASN A 422 34.85 20.79 12.02
CA ASN A 422 35.61 21.91 11.47
C ASN A 422 35.10 22.28 10.06
N THR A 423 34.56 23.49 9.95
CA THR A 423 34.02 24.28 8.83
C THR A 423 34.39 23.90 7.37
N THR A 424 33.38 23.42 6.63
CA THR A 424 33.07 23.65 5.18
C THR A 424 31.68 23.11 4.75
N ALA A 425 30.96 22.41 5.64
CA ALA A 425 29.63 21.84 5.41
C ALA A 425 28.56 22.90 5.07
N THR A 426 27.77 22.69 4.01
CA THR A 426 26.56 23.47 3.71
C THR A 426 25.45 23.14 4.71
N ASN A 427 24.48 24.03 4.96
CA ASN A 427 23.37 23.77 5.89
C ASN A 427 22.61 22.46 5.58
N SER A 428 22.47 22.09 4.30
CA SER A 428 21.85 20.84 3.85
C SER A 428 22.61 19.60 4.34
N SER A 429 23.94 19.62 4.32
CA SER A 429 24.76 18.50 4.81
C SER A 429 24.66 18.31 6.33
N ILE A 430 24.44 19.38 7.10
CA ILE A 430 24.25 19.30 8.56
C ILE A 430 22.93 18.61 8.90
N PHE A 431 21.83 18.95 8.22
CA PHE A 431 20.54 18.29 8.41
C PHE A 431 20.58 16.82 7.99
N ALA A 432 21.18 16.53 6.83
CA ALA A 432 21.31 15.16 6.36
C ALA A 432 22.04 14.28 7.37
N LEU A 433 23.16 14.76 7.89
CA LEU A 433 23.91 14.05 8.95
C LEU A 433 23.11 13.97 10.25
N SER A 434 22.35 14.99 10.62
CA SER A 434 21.49 14.95 11.80
C SER A 434 20.39 13.89 11.69
N PHE A 435 19.77 13.74 10.53
CA PHE A 435 18.77 12.68 10.28
C PHE A 435 19.44 11.30 10.33
N LEU A 436 20.56 11.12 9.62
CA LEU A 436 21.26 9.83 9.53
C LEU A 436 21.96 9.41 10.84
N ASN A 437 22.28 10.34 11.73
CA ASN A 437 22.84 10.04 13.06
C ASN A 437 21.79 9.61 14.10
N ARG A 438 20.49 9.64 13.76
CA ARG A 438 19.44 9.10 14.65
C ARG A 438 19.68 7.60 14.87
N THR A 439 19.46 7.17 16.11
CA THR A 439 19.56 5.76 16.50
C THR A 439 18.24 5.08 16.19
N SER A 440 18.32 3.89 15.59
CA SER A 440 17.17 3.04 15.34
C SER A 440 16.49 2.59 16.63
N THR A 441 15.16 2.63 16.62
CA THR A 441 14.35 2.08 17.71
C THR A 441 14.15 0.57 17.62
N LEU A 442 14.32 -0.01 16.43
CA LEU A 442 14.20 -1.46 16.17
C LEU A 442 15.55 -2.20 16.19
N GLN A 443 16.66 -1.51 15.95
CA GLN A 443 18.00 -2.08 15.87
C GLN A 443 18.89 -1.50 16.98
N ASN A 444 19.32 -2.34 17.92
CA ASN A 444 20.01 -1.90 19.12
C ASN A 444 21.35 -1.21 18.82
N ALA A 445 21.49 0.06 19.26
CA ALA A 445 22.70 0.88 19.13
C ALA A 445 23.21 1.11 17.69
N THR A 446 22.32 1.00 16.69
CA THR A 446 22.65 1.22 15.27
C THR A 446 22.06 2.54 14.78
N THR A 447 22.86 3.36 14.10
CA THR A 447 22.38 4.60 13.47
C THR A 447 21.76 4.34 12.10
N TYR A 448 20.93 5.26 11.62
CA TYR A 448 20.40 5.24 10.26
C TYR A 448 21.52 5.26 9.21
N MET A 449 22.64 5.93 9.48
CA MET A 449 23.83 5.90 8.63
C MET A 449 24.38 4.48 8.47
N GLN A 450 24.54 3.74 9.58
CA GLN A 450 25.08 2.38 9.54
C GLN A 450 24.15 1.41 8.78
N LEU A 451 22.83 1.57 8.95
CA LEU A 451 21.82 0.80 8.21
C LEU A 451 21.88 1.11 6.71
N LEU A 452 21.98 2.40 6.36
CA LEU A 452 22.15 2.83 4.98
C LEU A 452 23.44 2.27 4.36
N GLU A 453 24.58 2.35 5.06
CA GLU A 453 25.86 1.79 4.57
C GLU A 453 25.78 0.28 4.35
N ALA A 454 25.08 -0.47 5.21
CA ALA A 454 24.83 -1.90 4.99
C ALA A 454 24.06 -2.14 3.68
N ASN A 455 22.97 -1.39 3.44
CA ASN A 455 22.20 -1.52 2.21
C ASN A 455 22.99 -1.09 0.96
N ILE A 456 23.80 -0.05 1.05
CA ILE A 456 24.68 0.34 -0.05
C ILE A 456 25.67 -0.78 -0.40
N ASN A 457 26.30 -1.39 0.61
CA ASN A 457 27.20 -2.52 0.39
C ASN A 457 26.50 -3.72 -0.26
N TYR A 458 25.26 -4.01 0.16
CA TYR A 458 24.42 -5.03 -0.48
C TYR A 458 24.22 -4.75 -1.96
N ILE A 459 23.76 -3.54 -2.31
CA ILE A 459 23.48 -3.13 -3.69
C ILE A 459 24.74 -3.22 -4.55
N LEU A 460 25.88 -2.72 -4.07
CA LEU A 460 27.14 -2.79 -4.82
C LEU A 460 27.61 -4.24 -5.04
N ASN A 461 27.39 -5.13 -4.07
CA ASN A 461 27.77 -6.53 -4.18
C ASN A 461 26.87 -7.30 -5.16
N ILE A 462 25.55 -7.17 -5.02
CA ILE A 462 24.59 -7.90 -5.87
C ILE A 462 24.62 -7.44 -7.33
N THR A 463 25.05 -6.20 -7.60
CA THR A 463 25.17 -5.66 -8.96
C THR A 463 26.55 -5.89 -9.60
N ALA A 464 27.57 -6.25 -8.83
CA ALA A 464 28.92 -6.44 -9.34
C ALA A 464 29.03 -7.47 -10.49
N PRO A 465 28.33 -8.64 -10.48
CA PRO A 465 28.45 -9.63 -11.55
C PRO A 465 28.05 -9.09 -12.93
N PHE A 466 26.94 -8.35 -13.04
CA PHE A 466 26.51 -7.78 -14.32
C PHE A 466 27.44 -6.65 -14.77
N VAL A 467 27.95 -5.84 -13.84
CA VAL A 467 28.90 -4.77 -14.15
C VAL A 467 30.21 -5.34 -14.72
N GLN A 468 30.63 -6.52 -14.26
CA GLN A 468 31.82 -7.20 -14.78
C GLN A 468 31.55 -7.92 -16.11
N ASN A 469 30.38 -8.53 -16.27
CA ASN A 469 30.03 -9.30 -17.46
C ASN A 469 28.52 -9.20 -17.77
N GLN A 470 28.17 -8.46 -18.81
CA GLN A 470 26.78 -8.15 -19.17
C GLN A 470 26.14 -9.34 -19.90
N THR A 471 25.57 -10.26 -19.12
CA THR A 471 24.80 -11.40 -19.61
C THR A 471 23.48 -11.48 -18.84
N TYR A 472 22.44 -12.09 -19.42
CA TYR A 472 21.15 -12.26 -18.73
C TYR A 472 21.31 -13.02 -17.40
N ALA A 473 22.23 -13.98 -17.34
CA ALA A 473 22.50 -14.78 -16.14
C ALA A 473 22.99 -13.93 -14.96
N ASN A 474 23.61 -12.78 -15.24
CA ASN A 474 24.13 -11.85 -14.23
C ASN A 474 23.15 -10.72 -13.87
N LEU A 475 21.99 -10.62 -14.53
CA LEU A 475 20.91 -9.77 -14.06
C LEU A 475 20.41 -10.27 -12.70
N VAL A 476 19.84 -9.36 -11.90
CA VAL A 476 19.28 -9.73 -10.59
C VAL A 476 18.00 -10.53 -10.81
N ALA A 477 18.01 -11.76 -10.32
CA ALA A 477 16.86 -12.66 -10.31
C ALA A 477 16.25 -12.71 -8.91
N ASN A 478 15.03 -13.27 -8.82
CA ASN A 478 14.41 -13.63 -7.55
C ASN A 478 15.31 -14.59 -6.75
N GLU A 479 15.15 -14.60 -5.42
CA GLU A 479 15.92 -15.52 -4.58
C GLU A 479 15.59 -16.98 -4.95
N ALA A 480 16.58 -17.87 -4.88
CA ALA A 480 16.40 -19.26 -5.26
C ALA A 480 15.28 -19.93 -4.43
N GLY A 481 14.28 -20.50 -5.10
CA GLY A 481 13.12 -21.13 -4.47
C GLY A 481 12.03 -20.14 -4.02
N ILE A 482 12.24 -18.83 -4.20
CA ILE A 482 11.25 -17.79 -3.96
C ILE A 482 10.64 -17.37 -5.30
N PRO A 483 9.34 -17.62 -5.54
CA PRO A 483 8.72 -17.41 -6.85
C PRO A 483 8.22 -15.97 -7.05
N VAL A 484 8.69 -15.02 -6.25
CA VAL A 484 8.26 -13.61 -6.23
C VAL A 484 9.47 -12.71 -6.03
N GLY A 485 9.42 -11.48 -6.54
CA GLY A 485 10.53 -10.53 -6.35
C GLY A 485 10.28 -9.08 -6.73
N ASN A 486 9.07 -8.70 -7.13
CA ASN A 486 8.70 -7.31 -7.36
C ASN A 486 7.30 -7.00 -6.82
N TRP A 487 6.79 -5.80 -7.14
CA TRP A 487 5.50 -5.28 -6.68
C TRP A 487 4.31 -6.18 -6.94
N ARG A 488 4.39 -7.07 -7.94
CA ARG A 488 3.31 -7.99 -8.31
C ARG A 488 3.17 -9.18 -7.37
N ASP A 489 4.08 -9.38 -6.40
CA ASP A 489 3.94 -10.34 -5.29
C ASP A 489 3.43 -11.75 -5.68
N SER A 490 3.70 -12.18 -6.92
CA SER A 490 3.13 -13.40 -7.47
C SER A 490 3.95 -13.87 -8.67
N ASN A 491 4.12 -15.18 -8.75
CA ASN A 491 4.82 -15.83 -9.86
C ASN A 491 4.06 -15.62 -11.18
N GLN A 492 2.73 -15.77 -11.11
CA GLN A 492 1.80 -15.52 -12.21
C GLN A 492 1.88 -14.07 -12.68
N GLY A 493 2.00 -13.12 -11.75
CA GLY A 493 2.16 -11.71 -12.09
C GLY A 493 3.43 -11.42 -12.88
N LEU A 494 4.46 -12.27 -12.81
CA LEU A 494 5.67 -12.19 -13.62
C LEU A 494 5.67 -13.12 -14.84
N GLY A 495 4.55 -13.80 -15.14
CA GLY A 495 4.48 -14.79 -16.22
C GLY A 495 5.46 -15.95 -15.99
N TYR A 496 5.72 -16.26 -14.72
CA TYR A 496 6.67 -17.26 -14.26
C TYR A 496 8.14 -16.96 -14.60
N GLY A 497 8.48 -15.71 -14.92
CA GLY A 497 9.85 -15.24 -14.99
C GLY A 497 10.45 -14.91 -13.63
N ASP A 498 11.78 -14.91 -13.54
CA ASP A 498 12.53 -14.66 -12.31
C ASP A 498 13.35 -13.37 -12.34
N ARG A 499 13.53 -12.74 -13.51
CA ARG A 499 14.22 -11.46 -13.67
C ARG A 499 13.23 -10.41 -14.16
N ALA A 500 12.68 -9.63 -13.24
CA ALA A 500 11.68 -8.62 -13.55
C ALA A 500 12.29 -7.39 -14.26
N TYR A 501 11.54 -6.81 -15.20
CA TYR A 501 11.96 -5.63 -15.97
C TYR A 501 12.16 -4.41 -15.07
N ASP A 502 11.22 -4.08 -14.21
CA ASP A 502 11.26 -2.92 -13.32
C ASP A 502 12.50 -2.91 -12.42
N VAL A 503 12.81 -4.05 -11.80
CA VAL A 503 14.00 -4.24 -10.96
C VAL A 503 15.27 -3.96 -11.77
N ASN A 504 15.42 -4.63 -12.90
CA ASN A 504 16.67 -4.61 -13.68
C ASN A 504 16.83 -3.38 -14.57
N VAL A 505 15.75 -2.74 -15.00
CA VAL A 505 15.81 -1.64 -15.98
C VAL A 505 15.56 -0.27 -15.31
N ALA A 506 14.80 -0.23 -14.21
CA ALA A 506 14.48 1.02 -13.52
C ALA A 506 15.18 1.15 -12.17
N HIS A 507 14.99 0.20 -11.25
CA HIS A 507 15.36 0.39 -9.84
C HIS A 507 16.86 0.27 -9.57
N ILE A 508 17.52 -0.76 -10.11
CA ILE A 508 18.97 -0.95 -9.94
C ILE A 508 19.80 0.25 -10.43
N PRO A 509 19.66 0.72 -11.70
CA PRO A 509 20.45 1.86 -12.15
C PRO A 509 20.16 3.12 -11.32
N ALA A 510 18.91 3.34 -10.91
CA ALA A 510 18.55 4.45 -10.03
C ALA A 510 19.24 4.38 -8.66
N ALA A 511 19.30 3.20 -8.05
CA ALA A 511 19.99 2.97 -6.79
C ALA A 511 21.51 3.24 -6.91
N LEU A 512 22.17 2.70 -7.93
CA LEU A 512 23.60 2.94 -8.18
C LEU A 512 23.89 4.44 -8.40
N TYR A 513 23.07 5.10 -9.19
CA TYR A 513 23.17 6.55 -9.38
C TYR A 513 22.98 7.34 -8.08
N ALA A 514 22.01 6.95 -7.25
CA ALA A 514 21.76 7.59 -5.96
C ALA A 514 22.93 7.40 -4.98
N ILE A 515 23.52 6.21 -4.94
CA ILE A 515 24.75 5.93 -4.16
C ILE A 515 25.88 6.86 -4.63
N ALA A 516 26.11 6.96 -5.94
CA ALA A 516 27.14 7.82 -6.49
C ALA A 516 26.94 9.30 -6.11
N ASP A 517 25.70 9.79 -6.16
CA ASP A 517 25.37 11.16 -5.80
C ASP A 517 25.52 11.46 -4.31
N LEU A 518 25.10 10.54 -3.43
CA LEU A 518 25.31 10.68 -2.00
C LEU A 518 26.81 10.66 -1.64
N ALA A 519 27.61 9.86 -2.35
CA ALA A 519 29.06 9.81 -2.18
C ALA A 519 29.75 11.09 -2.69
N ASP A 520 29.33 11.63 -3.84
CA ASP A 520 29.83 12.92 -4.36
C ASP A 520 29.48 14.09 -3.42
N ALA A 521 28.35 14.02 -2.73
CA ALA A 521 27.94 15.00 -1.72
C ALA A 521 28.64 14.83 -0.36
N GLY A 522 29.47 13.78 -0.19
CA GLY A 522 30.16 13.48 1.06
C GLY A 522 29.23 13.02 2.19
N ILE A 523 28.05 12.51 1.87
CA ILE A 523 27.06 12.02 2.86
C ILE A 523 27.36 10.56 3.25
N VAL A 524 27.70 9.71 2.28
CA VAL A 524 27.98 8.28 2.49
C VAL A 524 29.32 7.89 1.86
N LEU A 525 29.98 6.86 2.40
CA LEU A 525 31.19 6.25 1.84
C LEU A 525 32.34 7.23 1.55
N ASN A 526 33.42 6.73 0.97
CA ASN A 526 34.54 7.56 0.50
C ASN A 526 34.22 8.12 -0.89
N ALA A 527 34.44 9.44 -1.09
CA ALA A 527 34.26 10.14 -2.36
C ALA A 527 34.93 9.45 -3.58
N THR A 528 35.97 8.64 -3.34
CA THR A 528 36.66 7.87 -4.39
C THR A 528 35.75 6.82 -5.07
N LEU A 529 34.71 6.31 -4.38
CA LEU A 529 33.80 5.30 -4.91
C LEU A 529 32.72 5.89 -5.85
N ALA A 530 32.45 7.20 -5.75
CA ALA A 530 31.37 7.85 -6.50
C ALA A 530 31.50 7.66 -8.01
N ASN A 531 32.72 7.86 -8.56
CA ASN A 531 32.97 7.69 -10.00
C ASN A 531 32.75 6.25 -10.49
N SER A 532 33.28 5.25 -9.77
CA SER A 532 33.09 3.85 -10.15
C SER A 532 31.63 3.42 -10.10
N THR A 533 30.90 3.86 -9.08
CA THR A 533 29.46 3.55 -8.96
C THR A 533 28.65 4.27 -10.04
N ARG A 534 28.99 5.50 -10.38
CA ARG A 534 28.35 6.24 -11.49
C ARG A 534 28.57 5.54 -12.83
N SER A 535 29.79 5.06 -13.11
CA SER A 535 30.08 4.27 -14.31
C SER A 535 29.32 2.94 -14.33
N ALA A 536 29.19 2.26 -13.19
CA ALA A 536 28.37 1.06 -13.07
C ALA A 536 26.89 1.34 -13.37
N ALA A 537 26.34 2.45 -12.87
CA ALA A 537 24.97 2.87 -13.14
C ALA A 537 24.73 3.13 -14.64
N GLN A 538 25.64 3.87 -15.29
CA GLN A 538 25.57 4.16 -16.73
C GLN A 538 25.64 2.90 -17.58
N LEU A 539 26.54 1.98 -17.24
CA LEU A 539 26.67 0.68 -17.90
C LEU A 539 25.39 -0.13 -17.75
N TRP A 540 24.85 -0.21 -16.53
CA TRP A 540 23.63 -0.97 -16.26
C TRP A 540 22.43 -0.41 -17.04
N GLU A 541 22.19 0.90 -16.94
CA GLU A 541 21.11 1.61 -17.63
C GLU A 541 21.20 1.45 -19.16
N ALA A 542 22.41 1.42 -19.72
CA ALA A 542 22.62 1.26 -21.16
C ALA A 542 22.46 -0.19 -21.67
N GLN A 543 22.83 -1.19 -20.86
CA GLN A 543 22.93 -2.58 -21.32
C GLN A 543 21.75 -3.46 -20.90
N ALA A 544 21.17 -3.25 -19.72
CA ALA A 544 20.08 -4.08 -19.20
C ALA A 544 18.81 -4.10 -20.08
N PRO A 545 18.32 -2.96 -20.63
CA PRO A 545 17.08 -2.96 -21.43
C PRO A 545 17.14 -3.89 -22.65
N GLY A 546 18.32 -4.07 -23.26
CA GLY A 546 18.49 -4.88 -24.46
C GLY A 546 18.14 -6.36 -24.27
N PHE A 547 18.26 -6.90 -23.05
CA PHE A 547 17.88 -8.28 -22.74
C PHE A 547 16.36 -8.51 -22.74
N PHE A 548 15.58 -7.45 -22.54
CA PHE A 548 14.12 -7.51 -22.49
C PHE A 548 13.48 -7.16 -23.83
N LEU A 549 14.25 -6.75 -24.85
CA LEU A 549 13.69 -6.28 -26.11
C LEU A 549 13.10 -7.46 -26.91
N VAL A 550 11.79 -7.42 -27.16
CA VAL A 550 11.05 -8.38 -27.98
C VAL A 550 10.73 -7.75 -29.33
N SER A 551 10.95 -8.49 -30.41
CA SER A 551 10.53 -8.09 -31.76
C SER A 551 9.63 -9.16 -32.37
N VAL A 552 8.39 -8.80 -32.63
CA VAL A 552 7.38 -9.65 -33.29
C VAL A 552 7.19 -9.13 -34.70
N ASN A 553 7.35 -10.00 -35.71
CA ASN A 553 7.10 -9.60 -37.09
C ASN A 553 5.61 -9.29 -37.31
N GLU A 554 5.30 -8.52 -38.34
CA GLU A 554 3.93 -8.09 -38.65
C GLU A 554 2.91 -9.25 -38.73
N THR A 555 3.28 -10.36 -39.37
CA THR A 555 2.38 -11.50 -39.60
C THR A 555 2.01 -12.15 -38.27
N ASP A 556 3.00 -12.41 -37.41
CA ASP A 556 2.79 -13.00 -36.09
C ASP A 556 2.07 -12.02 -35.16
N ALA A 557 2.42 -10.74 -35.19
CA ALA A 557 1.75 -9.73 -34.37
C ALA A 557 0.26 -9.64 -34.69
N SER A 558 -0.09 -9.63 -35.98
CA SER A 558 -1.48 -9.63 -36.45
C SER A 558 -2.21 -10.92 -36.07
N ALA A 559 -1.57 -12.08 -36.25
CA ALA A 559 -2.16 -13.37 -35.90
C ALA A 559 -2.43 -13.50 -34.40
N ARG A 560 -1.46 -13.11 -33.54
CA ARG A 560 -1.57 -13.15 -32.08
C ARG A 560 -2.65 -12.19 -31.55
N LEU A 561 -2.80 -11.01 -32.15
CA LEU A 561 -3.83 -10.05 -31.76
C LEU A 561 -5.25 -10.57 -32.11
N ASN A 562 -5.43 -11.15 -33.31
CA ASN A 562 -6.68 -11.78 -33.71
C ASN A 562 -7.03 -12.97 -32.80
N ASP A 563 -6.05 -13.81 -32.49
CA ASP A 563 -6.22 -14.94 -31.58
C ASP A 563 -6.57 -14.48 -30.16
N PHE A 564 -5.96 -13.39 -29.66
CA PHE A 564 -6.30 -12.81 -28.36
C PHE A 564 -7.77 -12.39 -28.30
N ILE A 565 -8.26 -11.65 -29.30
CA ILE A 565 -9.68 -11.27 -29.38
C ILE A 565 -10.59 -12.50 -29.40
N ASN A 566 -10.23 -13.53 -30.16
CA ASN A 566 -11.03 -14.75 -30.26
C ASN A 566 -11.07 -15.53 -28.94
N GLN A 567 -9.94 -15.69 -28.25
CA GLN A 567 -9.86 -16.44 -26.99
C GLN A 567 -10.55 -15.69 -25.83
N THR A 568 -10.45 -14.36 -25.81
CA THR A 568 -11.10 -13.51 -24.80
C THR A 568 -12.56 -13.20 -25.11
N GLN A 569 -13.07 -13.62 -26.28
CA GLN A 569 -14.42 -13.36 -26.76
C GLN A 569 -14.77 -11.86 -26.79
N LEU A 570 -13.77 -11.03 -27.11
CA LEU A 570 -13.94 -9.59 -27.25
C LEU A 570 -14.45 -9.22 -28.65
N ASP A 571 -14.97 -8.00 -28.79
CA ASP A 571 -15.49 -7.51 -30.06
C ASP A 571 -14.35 -7.27 -31.07
N GLN A 572 -14.52 -7.74 -32.31
CA GLN A 572 -13.52 -7.60 -33.39
C GLN A 572 -13.18 -6.14 -33.73
N SER A 573 -14.07 -5.20 -33.41
CA SER A 573 -13.80 -3.78 -33.61
C SER A 573 -12.67 -3.22 -32.74
N LEU A 574 -12.31 -3.92 -31.66
CA LEU A 574 -11.18 -3.57 -30.79
C LEU A 574 -9.82 -3.71 -31.50
N LEU A 575 -9.70 -4.52 -32.56
CA LEU A 575 -8.49 -4.56 -33.41
C LEU A 575 -8.17 -3.17 -34.00
N TYR A 576 -9.20 -2.33 -34.15
CA TYR A 576 -9.11 -0.97 -34.68
C TYR A 576 -9.16 0.09 -33.56
N GLY A 577 -9.09 -0.33 -32.28
CA GLY A 577 -9.19 0.54 -31.11
C GLY A 577 -10.58 1.11 -30.85
N LYS A 578 -11.62 0.65 -31.56
CA LYS A 578 -12.99 1.16 -31.40
C LYS A 578 -13.55 0.69 -30.07
N GLY A 579 -14.07 1.63 -29.28
CA GLY A 579 -14.62 1.34 -27.95
C GLY A 579 -13.57 1.28 -26.84
N SER A 580 -12.28 1.21 -27.19
CA SER A 580 -11.21 1.21 -26.21
C SER A 580 -11.02 2.57 -25.54
N LEU A 581 -11.38 3.70 -26.17
CA LEU A 581 -11.31 5.03 -25.57
C LEU A 581 -12.64 5.78 -25.72
N ASN A 582 -12.90 6.79 -24.88
CA ASN A 582 -14.19 7.48 -24.86
C ASN A 582 -14.55 8.24 -26.15
N GLY A 583 -13.55 8.58 -26.98
CA GLY A 583 -13.70 9.31 -28.25
C GLY A 583 -13.26 8.56 -29.52
N THR A 584 -12.86 7.29 -29.42
CA THR A 584 -12.49 6.48 -30.59
C THR A 584 -13.75 6.02 -31.36
N ALA A 585 -14.22 6.87 -32.27
CA ALA A 585 -14.98 6.43 -33.44
C ALA A 585 -13.97 6.06 -34.53
N GLY A 586 -13.24 4.95 -34.35
CA GLY A 586 -12.30 4.48 -35.37
C GLY A 586 -13.05 4.29 -36.70
N ASP A 587 -12.57 4.92 -37.77
CA ASP A 587 -12.97 4.54 -39.12
C ASP A 587 -12.48 3.09 -39.33
N ALA A 588 -13.32 2.24 -39.90
CA ALA A 588 -13.04 0.79 -40.07
C ALA A 588 -11.87 0.49 -41.04
N SER A 589 -11.07 1.50 -41.37
CA SER A 589 -10.08 1.55 -42.44
C SER A 589 -8.64 1.81 -41.93
N SER A 590 -8.44 2.22 -40.67
CA SER A 590 -7.10 2.50 -40.13
C SER A 590 -6.90 1.82 -38.76
N PRO A 591 -6.13 0.74 -38.70
CA PRO A 591 -5.96 0.00 -37.44
C PRO A 591 -5.16 0.78 -36.40
N SER A 592 -5.46 0.54 -35.12
CA SER A 592 -4.83 1.21 -33.94
C SER A 592 -3.31 1.02 -33.87
N THR A 593 -2.82 0.08 -34.68
CA THR A 593 -1.44 -0.20 -35.04
C THR A 593 -1.43 -0.21 -36.54
N THR A 594 -0.51 0.45 -37.24
CA THR A 594 -0.46 0.29 -38.70
C THR A 594 -0.32 -1.20 -39.05
N PRO A 595 -1.31 -1.85 -39.70
CA PRO A 595 -1.13 -3.19 -40.26
C PRO A 595 -0.02 -3.06 -41.28
N GLY A 596 1.03 -3.86 -41.17
CA GLY A 596 2.23 -3.61 -41.98
C GLY A 596 3.54 -3.55 -41.19
N GLN A 597 3.52 -3.50 -39.86
CA GLN A 597 4.72 -3.15 -39.09
C GLN A 597 5.09 -4.17 -38.01
N ASN A 598 6.39 -4.42 -37.91
CA ASN A 598 6.99 -5.16 -36.81
C ASN A 598 6.67 -4.45 -35.49
N ARG A 599 6.33 -5.23 -34.45
CA ARG A 599 6.10 -4.71 -33.09
C ARG A 599 7.34 -4.93 -32.26
N THR A 600 7.80 -3.87 -31.61
CA THR A 600 8.94 -3.93 -30.68
C THR A 600 8.47 -3.41 -29.33
N PHE A 601 8.69 -4.18 -28.27
CA PHE A 601 8.32 -3.83 -26.91
C PHE A 601 9.28 -4.52 -25.91
N PHE A 602 9.22 -4.13 -24.64
CA PHE A 602 9.98 -4.81 -23.60
C PHE A 602 9.14 -5.91 -22.96
N ALA A 603 9.77 -7.07 -22.76
CA ALA A 603 9.23 -8.18 -22.00
C ALA A 603 9.03 -7.80 -20.53
N LEU A 604 7.96 -8.31 -19.94
CA LEU A 604 7.63 -8.13 -18.51
C LEU A 604 8.75 -8.66 -17.59
N SER A 605 9.32 -9.80 -17.95
CA SER A 605 10.37 -10.48 -17.21
C SER A 605 11.15 -11.42 -18.14
N LEU A 606 12.27 -11.96 -17.65
CA LEU A 606 12.96 -13.09 -18.27
C LEU A 606 12.78 -14.33 -17.40
N LYS A 607 12.72 -15.50 -18.05
CA LYS A 607 12.79 -16.81 -17.41
C LYS A 607 14.25 -17.16 -17.06
N ASP A 608 14.44 -18.23 -16.29
CA ASP A 608 15.77 -18.70 -15.87
C ASP A 608 16.72 -19.00 -17.04
N ASP A 609 16.19 -19.41 -18.20
CA ASP A 609 16.95 -19.66 -19.42
C ASP A 609 17.23 -18.40 -20.27
N GLY A 610 16.79 -17.23 -19.80
CA GLY A 610 16.92 -15.94 -20.47
C GLY A 610 15.85 -15.66 -21.52
N THR A 611 14.87 -16.55 -21.72
CA THR A 611 13.76 -16.29 -22.65
C THR A 611 12.79 -15.25 -22.11
N PRO A 612 12.24 -14.36 -22.97
CA PRO A 612 11.34 -13.30 -22.51
C PRO A 612 9.93 -13.83 -22.23
N VAL A 613 9.27 -13.23 -21.24
CA VAL A 613 7.80 -13.24 -21.12
C VAL A 613 7.26 -12.10 -21.98
N GLU A 614 6.71 -12.43 -23.14
CA GLU A 614 6.35 -11.52 -24.24
C GLU A 614 5.03 -10.76 -23.99
N THR A 615 4.82 -10.34 -22.75
CA THR A 615 3.64 -9.60 -22.27
C THR A 615 3.95 -8.11 -22.17
N ILE A 616 3.15 -7.26 -22.82
CA ILE A 616 3.23 -5.79 -22.68
C ILE A 616 2.80 -5.41 -21.26
N HIS A 617 3.45 -4.43 -20.64
CA HIS A 617 3.25 -4.16 -19.21
C HIS A 617 3.54 -2.70 -18.82
N SER A 618 2.80 -2.18 -17.86
CA SER A 618 2.86 -0.76 -17.45
C SER A 618 4.15 -0.33 -16.75
N ASP A 619 5.09 -1.26 -16.49
CA ASP A 619 6.31 -1.00 -15.72
C ASP A 619 7.30 -0.07 -16.44
N LEU A 620 7.11 0.22 -17.73
CA LEU A 620 7.83 1.29 -18.42
C LEU A 620 7.67 2.64 -17.70
N GLY A 621 6.55 2.86 -16.99
CA GLY A 621 6.38 4.03 -16.13
C GLY A 621 7.48 4.15 -15.07
N PHE A 622 7.95 3.04 -14.49
CA PHE A 622 9.08 3.07 -13.55
C PHE A 622 10.37 3.50 -14.25
N ALA A 623 10.63 3.04 -15.47
CA ALA A 623 11.79 3.50 -16.23
C ALA A 623 11.75 5.02 -16.44
N LEU A 624 10.58 5.58 -16.82
CA LEU A 624 10.40 7.02 -16.99
C LEU A 624 10.60 7.81 -15.68
N VAL A 625 10.23 7.23 -14.53
CA VAL A 625 10.36 7.87 -13.20
C VAL A 625 11.78 7.78 -12.62
N PHE A 626 12.48 6.67 -12.85
CA PHE A 626 13.72 6.33 -12.12
C PHE A 626 15.00 6.44 -12.95
N GLN A 627 14.94 6.30 -14.28
CA GLN A 627 16.13 6.44 -15.13
C GLN A 627 16.62 7.89 -15.19
N ARG A 628 17.93 8.07 -15.42
CA ARG A 628 18.54 9.38 -15.69
C ARG A 628 18.68 9.65 -17.16
N ASN A 629 18.97 8.62 -17.96
CA ASN A 629 19.16 8.75 -19.40
C ASN A 629 18.20 7.83 -20.14
N ILE A 630 16.99 8.34 -20.40
CA ILE A 630 15.95 7.59 -21.10
C ILE A 630 16.33 7.49 -22.58
N SER A 631 16.49 6.26 -23.07
CA SER A 631 16.81 6.01 -24.48
C SER A 631 15.61 6.30 -25.38
N ARG A 632 15.88 6.62 -26.64
CA ARG A 632 14.83 6.81 -27.66
C ARG A 632 13.91 5.60 -27.74
N THR A 633 14.47 4.39 -27.74
CA THR A 633 13.72 3.13 -27.76
C THR A 633 12.78 2.98 -26.57
N THR A 634 13.23 3.38 -25.36
CA THR A 634 12.38 3.35 -24.16
C THR A 634 11.22 4.32 -24.28
N MET A 635 11.46 5.54 -24.78
CA MET A 635 10.39 6.52 -24.97
C MET A 635 9.40 6.09 -26.07
N GLU A 636 9.88 5.59 -27.20
CA GLU A 636 9.03 5.07 -28.27
C GLU A 636 8.16 3.91 -27.76
N ALA A 637 8.75 2.93 -27.07
CA ALA A 637 8.01 1.81 -26.47
C ALA A 637 6.97 2.28 -25.43
N ALA A 638 7.30 3.28 -24.60
CA ALA A 638 6.37 3.85 -23.63
C ALA A 638 5.17 4.55 -24.31
N THR A 639 5.39 5.26 -25.42
CA THR A 639 4.28 5.86 -26.19
C THR A 639 3.45 4.81 -26.94
N ASP A 640 4.08 3.77 -27.49
CA ASP A 640 3.38 2.69 -28.20
C ASP A 640 2.51 1.84 -27.27
N LEU A 641 2.95 1.67 -26.04
CA LEU A 641 2.24 0.94 -25.00
C LEU A 641 0.92 1.62 -24.60
N LEU A 642 0.83 2.94 -24.73
CA LEU A 642 -0.39 3.71 -24.48
C LEU A 642 -1.37 3.72 -25.66
N ALA A 643 -1.09 2.94 -26.71
CA ALA A 643 -2.07 2.67 -27.75
C ALA A 643 -3.35 2.00 -27.18
N PRO A 644 -4.49 2.13 -27.87
CA PRO A 644 -5.74 1.47 -27.49
C PRO A 644 -5.59 -0.04 -27.28
N PHE A 645 -6.12 -0.57 -26.18
CA PHE A 645 -6.18 -2.01 -25.93
C PHE A 645 -7.04 -2.72 -27.00
N PRO A 646 -6.65 -3.91 -27.51
CA PRO A 646 -5.54 -4.77 -27.07
C PRO A 646 -4.20 -4.57 -27.77
N ALA A 647 -4.07 -3.55 -28.62
CA ALA A 647 -2.78 -3.23 -29.24
C ALA A 647 -1.78 -2.57 -28.27
N GLY A 648 -2.29 -1.87 -27.25
CA GLY A 648 -1.54 -1.38 -26.09
C GLY A 648 -2.29 -1.68 -24.80
N LEU A 649 -2.19 -0.79 -23.80
CA LEU A 649 -2.78 -0.94 -22.47
C LEU A 649 -3.90 0.06 -22.17
N ALA A 650 -4.13 1.07 -23.02
CA ALA A 650 -5.07 2.14 -22.71
C ALA A 650 -6.53 1.70 -22.96
N THR A 651 -7.38 1.91 -21.94
CA THR A 651 -8.83 1.72 -22.01
C THR A 651 -9.57 3.00 -21.58
N ASN A 652 -10.89 3.06 -21.80
CA ASN A 652 -11.74 4.17 -21.36
C ASN A 652 -12.02 4.13 -19.86
N VAL A 653 -11.52 3.12 -19.14
CA VAL A 653 -11.66 2.95 -17.70
C VAL A 653 -10.30 2.84 -16.99
N GLY A 654 -9.19 3.14 -17.69
CA GLY A 654 -7.85 3.21 -17.10
C GLY A 654 -6.77 2.49 -17.90
N LEU A 655 -5.56 2.46 -17.33
CA LEU A 655 -4.38 1.80 -17.88
C LEU A 655 -4.28 0.37 -17.34
N LEU A 656 -4.22 -0.63 -18.22
CA LEU A 656 -4.05 -2.02 -17.80
C LEU A 656 -2.62 -2.30 -17.31
N CYS A 657 -2.48 -3.24 -16.37
CA CYS A 657 -1.19 -3.58 -15.77
C CYS A 657 -0.31 -4.45 -16.66
N ALA A 658 -0.94 -5.38 -17.37
CA ALA A 658 -0.31 -6.33 -18.28
C ALA A 658 -1.26 -6.67 -19.43
N ASN A 659 -0.70 -7.02 -20.59
CA ASN A 659 -1.45 -7.45 -21.77
C ASN A 659 -0.66 -8.53 -22.54
N PRO A 660 -1.11 -9.80 -22.51
CA PRO A 660 -0.44 -10.91 -23.19
C PRO A 660 -0.84 -11.04 -24.67
N ALA A 661 -1.49 -10.03 -25.27
CA ALA A 661 -2.02 -10.12 -26.64
C ALA A 661 -0.96 -10.53 -27.67
N TYR A 662 0.28 -10.08 -27.50
CA TYR A 662 1.40 -10.42 -28.38
C TYR A 662 2.25 -11.59 -27.90
N ASP A 663 1.91 -12.25 -26.79
CA ASP A 663 2.73 -13.33 -26.25
C ASP A 663 2.70 -14.57 -27.17
N ALA A 664 3.85 -15.16 -27.46
CA ALA A 664 3.91 -16.43 -28.19
C ALA A 664 3.26 -17.58 -27.41
N ASN A 665 3.34 -17.54 -26.07
CA ASN A 665 2.74 -18.52 -25.19
C ASN A 665 1.27 -18.17 -24.90
N ARG A 666 0.35 -18.82 -25.62
CA ARG A 666 -1.07 -18.46 -25.55
C ARG A 666 -1.75 -18.81 -24.22
N THR A 667 -1.12 -19.64 -23.38
CA THR A 667 -1.63 -19.88 -22.01
C THR A 667 -1.56 -18.62 -21.14
N ASP A 668 -0.68 -17.67 -21.46
CA ASP A 668 -0.53 -16.45 -20.68
C ASP A 668 -1.71 -15.48 -20.83
N ILE A 669 -2.62 -15.71 -21.79
CA ILE A 669 -3.93 -15.06 -21.84
C ILE A 669 -4.77 -15.39 -20.60
N GLU A 670 -4.68 -16.63 -20.10
CA GLU A 670 -5.34 -17.04 -18.85
C GLU A 670 -4.58 -16.51 -17.63
N THR A 671 -3.24 -16.65 -17.63
CA THR A 671 -2.35 -16.13 -16.57
C THR A 671 -2.60 -14.64 -16.29
N PHE A 672 -2.74 -13.83 -17.35
CA PHE A 672 -2.98 -12.39 -17.27
C PHE A 672 -4.42 -12.01 -17.67
N SER A 673 -5.38 -12.89 -17.39
CA SER A 673 -6.79 -12.59 -17.65
C SER A 673 -7.28 -11.39 -16.83
N ARG A 674 -8.45 -10.86 -17.17
CA ARG A 674 -9.08 -9.76 -16.42
C ARG A 674 -9.53 -10.16 -15.00
N MET A 675 -9.42 -11.45 -14.66
CA MET A 675 -9.70 -12.00 -13.33
C MET A 675 -8.44 -12.14 -12.49
N ALA A 676 -7.25 -12.07 -13.11
CA ALA A 676 -5.98 -12.18 -12.42
C ALA A 676 -5.60 -10.84 -11.78
N TYR A 677 -5.18 -10.87 -10.51
CA TYR A 677 -4.86 -9.69 -9.69
C TYR A 677 -3.79 -8.76 -10.33
N HIS A 678 -2.92 -9.30 -11.19
CA HIS A 678 -1.90 -8.54 -11.94
C HIS A 678 -2.02 -8.68 -13.47
N GLY A 679 -3.18 -9.14 -13.96
CA GLY A 679 -3.45 -9.36 -15.38
C GLY A 679 -3.86 -8.11 -16.13
N THR A 680 -4.82 -8.27 -17.03
CA THR A 680 -5.51 -7.21 -17.77
C THR A 680 -6.51 -6.46 -16.87
N VAL A 681 -6.06 -6.05 -15.68
CA VAL A 681 -6.77 -5.24 -14.68
C VAL A 681 -6.14 -3.85 -14.58
N VAL A 682 -6.83 -2.91 -13.95
CA VAL A 682 -6.35 -1.54 -13.75
C VAL A 682 -5.97 -1.34 -12.28
N TRP A 683 -4.72 -0.97 -12.06
CA TRP A 683 -4.26 -0.44 -10.78
C TRP A 683 -3.89 1.03 -10.95
N GLN A 684 -4.49 1.89 -10.14
CA GLN A 684 -4.31 3.33 -10.32
C GLN A 684 -2.88 3.80 -10.06
N PHE A 685 -2.16 3.14 -9.16
CA PHE A 685 -0.78 3.51 -8.91
C PHE A 685 0.11 3.30 -10.14
N ASN A 686 -0.18 2.30 -11.01
CA ASN A 686 0.56 2.13 -12.26
C ASN A 686 0.32 3.32 -13.21
N ALA A 687 -0.94 3.77 -13.33
CA ALA A 687 -1.28 4.96 -14.11
C ALA A 687 -0.62 6.21 -13.52
N ALA A 688 -0.57 6.35 -12.19
CA ALA A 688 0.08 7.46 -11.50
C ALA A 688 1.60 7.47 -11.72
N ILE A 689 2.26 6.32 -11.63
CA ILE A 689 3.70 6.18 -11.91
C ILE A 689 3.99 6.57 -13.37
N PHE A 690 3.17 6.10 -14.31
CA PHE A 690 3.33 6.45 -15.72
C PHE A 690 3.11 7.94 -15.98
N ALA A 691 2.08 8.53 -15.37
CA ALA A 691 1.78 9.97 -15.47
C ALA A 691 2.92 10.82 -14.90
N LEU A 692 3.46 10.44 -13.73
CA LEU A 692 4.64 11.10 -13.16
C LEU A 692 5.85 11.01 -14.09
N GLY A 693 6.06 9.84 -14.70
CA GLY A 693 7.15 9.61 -15.66
C GLY A 693 7.05 10.50 -16.90
N LEU A 694 5.85 10.62 -17.50
CA LEU A 694 5.61 11.51 -18.64
C LEU A 694 5.78 12.98 -18.26
N ALA A 695 5.22 13.41 -17.12
CA ALA A 695 5.39 14.77 -16.62
C ALA A 695 6.88 15.13 -16.43
N ARG A 696 7.65 14.20 -15.85
CA ARG A 696 9.10 14.33 -15.67
C ARG A 696 9.84 14.46 -17.00
N VAL A 697 9.56 13.58 -17.97
CA VAL A 697 10.15 13.64 -19.32
C VAL A 697 9.88 14.99 -19.98
N LYS A 698 8.62 15.44 -19.96
CA LYS A 698 8.20 16.70 -20.57
C LYS A 698 8.88 17.90 -19.94
N ALA A 699 8.91 17.96 -18.61
CA ALA A 699 9.58 19.03 -17.87
C ALA A 699 11.07 19.14 -18.23
N VAL A 700 11.77 18.00 -18.35
CA VAL A 700 13.19 17.95 -18.74
C VAL A 700 13.40 18.35 -20.20
N CYS A 701 12.56 17.87 -21.13
CA CYS A 701 12.68 18.23 -22.54
C CYS A 701 12.40 19.72 -22.78
N ALA A 702 11.47 20.31 -22.03
CA ALA A 702 11.12 21.74 -22.06
C ALA A 702 12.11 22.64 -21.30
N GLY A 703 12.98 22.07 -20.46
CA GLY A 703 13.93 22.83 -19.64
C GLY A 703 13.25 23.67 -18.55
N GLU A 704 12.20 23.15 -17.92
CA GLU A 704 11.50 23.83 -16.82
C GLU A 704 12.42 24.03 -15.59
N ALA A 705 11.98 24.74 -14.56
CA ALA A 705 12.79 25.01 -13.37
C ALA A 705 12.49 24.10 -12.15
N ASP A 706 11.62 23.09 -12.30
CA ASP A 706 11.25 22.22 -11.18
C ASP A 706 12.35 21.20 -10.87
N ALA A 707 13.20 21.54 -9.89
CA ALA A 707 14.32 20.73 -9.47
C ALA A 707 13.94 19.36 -8.88
N LEU A 708 12.73 19.18 -8.33
CA LEU A 708 12.30 17.88 -7.80
C LEU A 708 11.71 16.99 -8.88
N LEU A 709 10.90 17.56 -9.75
CA LEU A 709 10.33 16.83 -10.88
C LEU A 709 11.43 16.38 -11.85
N GLN A 710 12.43 17.24 -12.09
CA GLN A 710 13.55 16.94 -12.99
C GLN A 710 14.72 16.23 -12.33
N ALA A 711 14.68 16.02 -11.01
CA ALA A 711 15.84 15.67 -10.19
C ALA A 711 16.78 14.69 -10.89
N ARG A 712 17.95 15.23 -11.30
CA ARG A 712 19.11 14.51 -11.84
C ARG A 712 18.86 13.73 -13.14
N MET A 713 17.78 14.01 -13.87
CA MET A 713 17.56 13.50 -15.23
C MET A 713 18.39 14.29 -16.25
N VAL A 714 18.86 13.62 -17.30
CA VAL A 714 19.57 14.23 -18.42
C VAL A 714 18.58 14.46 -19.56
N ARG A 715 18.59 15.68 -20.12
CA ARG A 715 17.84 15.97 -21.35
C ARG A 715 18.44 15.18 -22.52
N ALA A 716 17.66 14.28 -23.10
CA ALA A 716 18.08 13.48 -24.23
C ALA A 716 18.00 14.25 -25.56
N GLU A 717 18.82 13.86 -26.54
CA GLU A 717 18.83 14.48 -27.88
C GLU A 717 17.49 14.32 -28.62
N TRP A 718 16.77 13.22 -28.38
CA TRP A 718 15.47 12.98 -29.01
C TRP A 718 14.37 13.93 -28.50
N CYS A 719 14.61 14.72 -27.45
CA CYS A 719 13.69 15.79 -27.04
C CYS A 719 13.50 16.86 -28.13
N ASP A 720 14.45 16.97 -29.07
CA ASP A 720 14.37 17.90 -30.21
C ASP A 720 13.57 17.33 -31.40
N ASP A 721 13.11 16.07 -31.32
CA ASP A 721 12.25 15.44 -32.32
C ASP A 721 10.78 15.79 -32.07
N GLU A 722 10.26 16.78 -32.81
CA GLU A 722 8.88 17.26 -32.69
C GLU A 722 7.84 16.14 -32.88
N ALA A 723 8.09 15.17 -33.76
CA ALA A 723 7.15 14.08 -34.02
C ALA A 723 7.09 13.10 -32.85
N LEU A 724 8.24 12.80 -32.23
CA LEU A 724 8.26 12.01 -31.01
C LEU A 724 7.58 12.75 -29.85
N MET A 725 7.85 14.04 -29.66
CA MET A 725 7.21 14.82 -28.59
C MET A 725 5.69 14.94 -28.78
N GLN A 726 5.19 15.06 -30.01
CA GLN A 726 3.75 14.97 -30.29
C GLN A 726 3.16 13.60 -29.90
N ARG A 727 3.89 12.50 -30.10
CA ARG A 727 3.47 11.18 -29.61
C ARG A 727 3.46 11.11 -28.09
N VAL A 728 4.41 11.73 -27.41
CA VAL A 728 4.44 11.84 -25.94
C VAL A 728 3.20 12.57 -25.43
N ASP A 729 2.84 13.70 -26.03
CA ASP A 729 1.63 14.46 -25.68
C ASP A 729 0.33 13.68 -25.94
N ALA A 730 0.26 12.98 -27.07
CA ALA A 730 -0.88 12.12 -27.39
C ALA A 730 -1.01 10.97 -26.38
N ALA A 731 0.12 10.35 -26.00
CA ALA A 731 0.16 9.27 -25.03
C ALA A 731 -0.29 9.75 -23.63
N GLU A 732 0.19 10.92 -23.16
CA GLU A 732 -0.27 11.53 -21.91
C GLU A 732 -1.79 11.80 -21.95
N THR A 733 -2.30 12.31 -23.06
CA THR A 733 -3.74 12.54 -23.25
C THR A 733 -4.53 11.23 -23.17
N MET A 734 -4.04 10.15 -23.79
CA MET A 734 -4.69 8.82 -23.73
C MET A 734 -4.72 8.27 -22.30
N LEU A 735 -3.61 8.39 -21.57
CA LEU A 735 -3.51 7.97 -20.17
C LEU A 735 -4.54 8.70 -19.30
N TRP A 736 -4.57 10.03 -19.35
CA TRP A 736 -5.48 10.83 -18.54
C TRP A 736 -6.94 10.66 -18.94
N ASN A 737 -7.24 10.41 -20.22
CA ASN A 737 -8.60 10.06 -20.64
C ASN A 737 -9.09 8.74 -20.00
N GLY A 738 -8.20 7.77 -19.80
CA GLY A 738 -8.51 6.53 -19.08
C GLY A 738 -8.74 6.78 -17.58
N VAL A 739 -7.82 7.51 -16.94
CA VAL A 739 -7.93 7.91 -15.52
C VAL A 739 -9.23 8.69 -15.26
N ASN A 740 -9.56 9.63 -16.13
CA ASN A 740 -10.77 10.45 -16.02
C ASN A 740 -12.04 9.74 -16.49
N GLY A 741 -11.90 8.59 -17.15
CA GLY A 741 -13.02 7.75 -17.56
C GLY A 741 -13.58 6.88 -16.44
N ALA A 742 -12.86 6.73 -15.32
CA ALA A 742 -13.28 6.02 -14.12
C ALA A 742 -13.00 6.84 -12.85
N PRO A 743 -13.63 8.02 -12.67
CA PRO A 743 -13.28 8.95 -11.59
C PRO A 743 -13.54 8.38 -10.18
N SER A 744 -14.53 7.49 -10.02
CA SER A 744 -14.77 6.78 -8.75
C SER A 744 -13.63 5.86 -8.35
N GLU A 745 -12.86 5.38 -9.33
CA GLU A 745 -11.79 4.42 -9.13
C GLU A 745 -10.44 5.07 -8.92
N ARG A 746 -10.32 6.41 -9.01
CA ARG A 746 -9.02 7.10 -9.01
C ARG A 746 -8.15 6.79 -7.79
N TYR A 747 -8.76 6.50 -6.65
CA TYR A 747 -8.06 6.21 -5.40
C TYR A 747 -8.33 4.79 -4.87
N THR A 748 -8.90 3.91 -5.70
CA THR A 748 -9.14 2.50 -5.33
C THR A 748 -7.88 1.66 -5.60
N GLU A 749 -7.77 0.49 -4.96
CA GLU A 749 -6.63 -0.42 -5.15
C GLU A 749 -6.56 -0.91 -6.60
N VAL A 750 -7.58 -1.66 -7.00
CA VAL A 750 -7.66 -2.36 -8.28
C VAL A 750 -9.10 -2.50 -8.71
N HIS A 751 -9.34 -2.30 -10.01
CA HIS A 751 -10.58 -2.69 -10.66
C HIS A 751 -10.31 -3.46 -11.94
N SER A 752 -11.32 -4.22 -12.35
CA SER A 752 -11.34 -4.91 -13.63
C SER A 752 -12.42 -4.29 -14.51
N TRP A 753 -12.78 -4.95 -15.60
CA TRP A 753 -13.72 -4.44 -16.57
C TRP A 753 -14.59 -5.54 -17.18
N THR A 754 -15.77 -5.15 -17.65
CA THR A 754 -16.59 -5.93 -18.57
C THR A 754 -16.77 -5.19 -19.88
N TRP A 755 -16.86 -5.93 -20.99
CA TRP A 755 -17.23 -5.36 -22.27
C TRP A 755 -18.75 -5.27 -22.38
N ALA A 756 -19.28 -4.06 -22.51
CA ALA A 756 -20.70 -3.80 -22.69
C ALA A 756 -21.03 -3.74 -24.18
N ASN A 757 -21.69 -4.77 -24.70
CA ASN A 757 -22.03 -4.89 -26.12
C ASN A 757 -22.98 -3.77 -26.59
N GLU A 758 -23.82 -3.26 -25.70
CA GLU A 758 -24.82 -2.23 -26.00
C GLU A 758 -24.16 -0.88 -26.27
N THR A 759 -23.12 -0.55 -25.50
CA THR A 759 -22.39 0.71 -25.61
C THR A 759 -21.14 0.57 -26.48
N GLY A 760 -20.66 -0.66 -26.70
CA GLY A 760 -19.40 -0.96 -27.37
C GLY A 760 -18.21 -0.38 -26.61
N LYS A 761 -18.21 -0.47 -25.28
CA LYS A 761 -17.19 0.11 -24.38
C LYS A 761 -16.88 -0.81 -23.21
N PHE A 762 -15.75 -0.55 -22.55
CA PHE A 762 -15.44 -1.15 -21.26
C PHE A 762 -16.20 -0.43 -20.13
N GLU A 763 -16.75 -1.21 -19.20
CA GLU A 763 -17.38 -0.73 -17.96
C GLU A 763 -16.57 -1.20 -16.76
N VAL A 764 -16.42 -0.32 -15.77
CA VAL A 764 -15.73 -0.64 -14.51
C VAL A 764 -16.44 -1.80 -13.83
N THR A 765 -15.68 -2.79 -13.38
CA THR A 765 -16.19 -3.93 -12.62
C THR A 765 -15.26 -4.20 -11.44
N PRO A 766 -15.78 -4.26 -10.20
CA PRO A 766 -14.97 -4.66 -9.05
C PRO A 766 -14.32 -6.03 -9.30
N LEU A 767 -13.03 -6.18 -8.98
CA LEU A 767 -12.33 -7.45 -9.20
C LEU A 767 -13.03 -8.61 -8.46
N SER A 768 -13.54 -8.35 -7.25
CA SER A 768 -14.28 -9.31 -6.44
C SER A 768 -15.59 -9.81 -7.05
N ALA A 769 -16.08 -9.19 -8.14
CA ALA A 769 -17.25 -9.68 -8.85
C ALA A 769 -16.94 -10.93 -9.70
N PHE A 770 -15.67 -11.23 -9.93
CA PHE A 770 -15.23 -12.40 -10.68
C PHE A 770 -15.01 -13.62 -9.78
N PRO A 771 -15.47 -14.82 -10.17
CA PRO A 771 -15.26 -16.03 -9.38
C PRO A 771 -13.78 -16.32 -9.13
N GLY A 772 -13.40 -16.54 -7.87
CA GLY A 772 -12.03 -16.87 -7.48
C GLY A 772 -11.04 -15.70 -7.54
N ALA A 773 -11.51 -14.49 -7.86
CA ALA A 773 -10.67 -13.31 -7.87
C ALA A 773 -10.47 -12.76 -6.45
N THR A 774 -9.32 -12.10 -6.25
CA THR A 774 -8.92 -11.50 -4.98
C THR A 774 -9.85 -10.32 -4.64
N GLU A 775 -10.24 -10.23 -3.36
CA GLU A 775 -10.93 -9.06 -2.81
C GLU A 775 -10.03 -7.82 -2.93
N ALA A 776 -10.53 -6.66 -3.31
CA ALA A 776 -9.75 -5.42 -3.27
C ALA A 776 -9.74 -4.84 -1.84
N ASP A 777 -8.63 -4.24 -1.43
CA ASP A 777 -8.54 -3.47 -0.19
C ASP A 777 -9.30 -2.15 -0.34
N ALA A 778 -10.02 -1.75 0.72
CA ALA A 778 -10.85 -0.56 0.69
C ALA A 778 -10.01 0.72 0.64
N LEU A 779 -8.86 0.70 1.33
CA LEU A 779 -7.85 1.75 1.29
C LEU A 779 -6.52 1.08 0.99
N GLN A 780 -5.79 1.58 0.00
CA GLN A 780 -4.46 1.10 -0.32
C GLN A 780 -3.53 2.29 -0.56
N LEU A 781 -2.40 2.32 0.15
CA LEU A 781 -1.56 3.50 0.30
C LEU A 781 -1.08 4.07 -1.05
N TRP A 782 -0.59 3.21 -1.94
CA TRP A 782 -0.08 3.64 -3.25
C TRP A 782 -1.16 4.13 -4.22
N SER A 783 -2.44 3.85 -3.95
CA SER A 783 -3.56 4.34 -4.78
C SER A 783 -3.79 5.83 -4.60
N PHE A 784 -3.27 6.41 -3.52
CA PHE A 784 -3.32 7.86 -3.29
C PHE A 784 -2.25 8.63 -4.06
N GLY A 785 -1.44 7.99 -4.90
CA GLY A 785 -0.38 8.63 -5.67
C GLY A 785 -0.83 9.82 -6.54
N PHE A 786 -2.07 9.78 -7.04
CA PHE A 786 -2.65 10.90 -7.81
C PHE A 786 -2.82 12.19 -7.00
N LEU A 787 -2.83 12.14 -5.65
CA LEU A 787 -2.80 13.35 -4.83
C LEU A 787 -1.56 14.21 -5.10
N GLY A 788 -0.46 13.58 -5.51
CA GLY A 788 0.81 14.23 -5.84
C GLY A 788 0.91 14.72 -7.28
N LEU A 789 -0.12 14.55 -8.12
CA LEU A 789 -0.06 14.79 -9.57
C LEU A 789 -1.09 15.84 -10.01
N THR A 790 -0.77 16.53 -11.09
CA THR A 790 -1.68 17.51 -11.73
C THR A 790 -2.21 16.93 -13.02
N ASP A 791 -3.53 16.96 -13.19
CA ASP A 791 -4.19 16.57 -14.43
C ASP A 791 -3.96 17.64 -15.51
N PRO A 792 -3.22 17.34 -16.60
CA PRO A 792 -2.95 18.30 -17.66
C PRO A 792 -4.18 18.61 -18.51
N THR A 793 -5.23 17.78 -18.46
CA THR A 793 -6.43 17.94 -19.31
C THR A 793 -7.38 19.03 -18.80
N THR A 794 -7.35 19.35 -17.49
CA THR A 794 -8.22 20.36 -16.88
C THR A 794 -7.82 21.80 -17.24
N ASN A 795 -6.53 22.06 -17.47
CA ASN A 795 -5.98 23.38 -17.82
C ASN A 795 -6.28 23.83 -19.26
N SER A 796 -6.86 22.96 -20.10
CA SER A 796 -7.20 23.29 -21.49
C SER A 796 -8.41 24.23 -21.63
N THR A 797 -9.16 24.49 -20.55
CA THR A 797 -10.36 25.36 -20.58
C THR A 797 -10.08 26.83 -20.24
N SER A 798 -8.88 27.19 -19.78
CA SER A 798 -8.52 28.58 -19.44
C SER A 798 -7.62 29.29 -20.46
N ALA A 799 -7.14 28.61 -21.50
CA ALA A 799 -6.18 29.17 -22.46
C ALA A 799 -6.82 29.85 -23.70
N SER A 800 -8.15 29.94 -23.82
CA SER A 800 -8.81 30.48 -25.01
C SER A 800 -9.53 31.83 -24.85
N SER A 801 -9.31 32.61 -23.78
CA SER A 801 -10.03 33.88 -23.57
C SER A 801 -9.22 35.16 -23.47
N ASN A 802 -7.88 35.13 -23.59
CA ASN A 802 -7.07 36.36 -23.61
C ASN A 802 -6.29 36.53 -24.93
N ALA A 803 -7.01 36.57 -26.05
CA ALA A 803 -6.56 37.29 -27.23
C ALA A 803 -7.16 38.70 -27.16
N THR A 804 -6.42 39.64 -26.57
CA THR A 804 -6.70 41.07 -26.64
C THR A 804 -6.69 41.52 -28.10
N ALA A 805 -7.87 41.83 -28.64
CA ALA A 805 -7.99 42.60 -29.88
C ALA A 805 -7.50 44.04 -29.63
N PRO A 806 -6.69 44.63 -30.53
CA PRO A 806 -6.31 46.03 -30.41
C PRO A 806 -7.48 46.90 -30.87
N VAL A 807 -7.94 47.80 -30.00
CA VAL A 807 -8.90 48.85 -30.37
C VAL A 807 -8.15 50.17 -30.44
N SER A 808 -8.10 50.72 -31.66
CA SER A 808 -8.17 52.16 -31.90
C SER A 808 -9.61 52.63 -31.81
#